data_AF-A0A1G3IPK0-F1
#
_entry.id   AF-A0A1G3IPK0-F1
#
_cell.length_a   1.000
_cell.length_b   1.000
_cell.length_c   1.000
_cell.angle_alpha   90.00
_cell.angle_beta   90.00
_cell.angle_gamma   90.00
#
_symmetry.space_group_name_H-M   'P 1'
#
loop_
_entity.id
_entity.type
_entity.pdbx_description
1 polymer ?
#
loop_
_entity_poly.entity_id
_entity_poly.type
_entity_poly.pdbx_seq_one_letter_code
_entity_poly.pdbx_strand_id
1 'polypeptide(L)'
;MSETEPAPTAKEEAKPKRPINKAVAGAIGAILLLIVGAVVFTFKFVGDERERALQEWQVRLAIVADSRVAAINEWMEQNFAYLREVSENASVQLYVTELVQAQERGGSAVAETAAQAQYLRNFLIATAERTGFRPPPAVGEVAANIERAGVAGVGLVDGNGAPVASSPGMPPMSPAMRIALAKALEGQPALIDVFLGASAQPAVGFALPIFGIQDTGSKGIGAVIGVRLLGSDLFDRLKQPGATEKTGETYLVRKEGQTVQYLSPLADGSPPLKKALTLDTPSLEGAWALDKPGGFALKRDYAGAESLVVSRAVANTPWVLIRKVSREEALAATDTRLTTILTVFLLFLGVVSATIFGVWRHGSSIRALEAADNFRISSERFENMSKFMRLVTNSQPTVIVAVDGETKYTFANEPAARESGIQIADMMGKTMAQVIGPIKAQALAEINKAVLRDFERQEHLHYFEADDSPEEGEPEIQVVKSVHIPLRGDRDYPPGILMILDDISELTRERRKNEKMLRSLIDTLVSVVDRRDPFSANHSTRVSEVVKCIAKEMGADDLEMKTADTAGSLMNLGKIFIPPDVLTKTVNLSAEEKKLLFSSHLIAADLLEGVIFEGPVVETIRQMGETWDGKGPLGLKGEEILRTARMLAVANAFVGMVSPRAYRDAMTFEKCCSILLGQMETRYDRKSVTALINFLENRGGMERWAHFREKPDELAA
;
A
#
# COMPACT_ATOMS: atom_id res chain seq x y z
N MET A 1 10.85 7.79 -55.50
CA MET A 1 10.39 6.68 -54.65
C MET A 1 10.54 7.19 -53.21
N SER A 2 9.53 7.88 -52.67
CA SER A 2 8.36 7.31 -51.99
C SER A 2 8.78 6.39 -50.84
N GLU A 3 8.97 6.97 -49.67
CA GLU A 3 8.66 6.29 -48.41
C GLU A 3 8.22 7.33 -47.37
N THR A 4 6.92 7.28 -47.09
CA THR A 4 6.19 8.03 -46.08
C THR A 4 6.44 7.41 -44.71
N GLU A 5 7.07 8.16 -43.80
CA GLU A 5 7.07 7.87 -42.36
C GLU A 5 5.65 8.04 -41.78
N PRO A 6 5.14 7.11 -40.98
CA PRO A 6 3.88 7.30 -40.25
C PRO A 6 4.09 8.02 -38.92
N ALA A 7 3.08 8.80 -38.55
CA ALA A 7 2.95 9.60 -37.34
C ALA A 7 3.16 8.83 -36.01
N PRO A 8 3.56 9.51 -34.92
CA PRO A 8 3.79 8.87 -33.63
C PRO A 8 2.47 8.44 -32.98
N THR A 9 2.38 7.18 -32.60
CA THR A 9 1.29 6.63 -31.81
C THR A 9 1.26 7.25 -30.41
N ALA A 10 0.07 7.69 -30.00
CA ALA A 10 -0.21 8.23 -28.68
C ALA A 10 0.21 7.22 -27.59
N LYS A 11 1.11 7.64 -26.70
CA LYS A 11 1.39 6.92 -25.46
C LYS A 11 0.15 6.98 -24.59
N GLU A 12 -0.46 5.82 -24.40
CA GLU A 12 -1.50 5.56 -23.40
C GLU A 12 -0.92 5.85 -22.01
N GLU A 13 -1.33 6.97 -21.39
CA GLU A 13 -0.96 7.30 -20.02
C GLU A 13 -1.52 6.25 -19.07
N ALA A 14 -0.61 5.43 -18.52
CA ALA A 14 -0.93 4.44 -17.51
C ALA A 14 -1.53 5.12 -16.26
N LYS A 15 -2.80 4.80 -15.96
CA LYS A 15 -3.49 5.19 -14.72
C LYS A 15 -2.59 4.94 -13.50
N PRO A 16 -2.50 5.89 -12.54
CA PRO A 16 -1.67 5.72 -11.36
C PRO A 16 -2.18 4.55 -10.51
N LYS A 17 -1.35 3.50 -10.37
CA LYS A 17 -1.57 2.41 -9.42
C LYS A 17 -1.59 2.99 -8.01
N ARG A 18 -2.78 3.09 -7.40
CA ARG A 18 -2.92 3.43 -5.98
C ARG A 18 -2.05 2.49 -5.14
N PRO A 19 -1.21 2.99 -4.22
CA PRO A 19 -0.34 2.12 -3.44
C PRO A 19 -1.19 1.22 -2.55
N ILE A 20 -0.96 -0.09 -2.67
CA ILE A 20 -1.51 -1.08 -1.74
C ILE A 20 -1.10 -0.64 -0.33
N ASN A 21 -2.07 -0.51 0.57
CA ASN A 21 -1.81 -0.10 1.95
C ASN A 21 -0.73 -1.02 2.53
N LYS A 22 0.41 -0.46 2.93
CA LYS A 22 1.60 -1.22 3.38
C LYS A 22 1.26 -2.18 4.53
N ALA A 23 0.26 -1.85 5.34
CA ALA A 23 -0.25 -2.73 6.40
C ALA A 23 -0.94 -3.99 5.84
N VAL A 24 -1.70 -3.87 4.76
CA VAL A 24 -2.37 -5.00 4.09
C VAL A 24 -1.36 -5.88 3.35
N ALA A 25 -0.39 -5.27 2.67
CA ALA A 25 0.72 -6.00 2.04
C ALA A 25 1.56 -6.76 3.09
N GLY A 26 1.83 -6.13 4.23
CA GLY A 26 2.52 -6.75 5.37
C GLY A 26 1.75 -7.93 5.97
N ALA A 27 0.43 -7.79 6.15
CA ALA A 27 -0.42 -8.87 6.67
C ALA A 27 -0.48 -10.06 5.70
N ILE A 28 -0.61 -9.82 4.39
CA ILE A 28 -0.57 -10.87 3.37
C ILE A 28 0.79 -11.57 3.37
N GLY A 29 1.89 -10.80 3.47
CA GLY A 29 3.24 -11.36 3.56
C GLY A 29 3.46 -12.24 4.80
N ALA A 30 2.96 -11.82 5.97
CA ALA A 30 3.05 -12.59 7.21
C ALA A 30 2.26 -13.91 7.13
N ILE A 31 1.07 -13.89 6.53
CA ILE A 31 0.25 -15.10 6.34
C ILE A 31 0.93 -16.06 5.35
N LEU A 32 1.49 -15.56 4.25
CA LEU A 32 2.25 -16.36 3.30
C LEU A 32 3.47 -17.02 3.97
N LEU A 33 4.20 -16.28 4.80
CA LEU A 33 5.32 -16.82 5.57
C LEU A 33 4.88 -17.92 6.55
N LEU A 34 3.75 -17.75 7.23
CA LEU A 34 3.20 -18.78 8.11
C LEU A 34 2.80 -20.04 7.33
N ILE A 35 2.17 -19.88 6.17
CA ILE A 35 1.80 -21.01 5.30
C ILE A 35 3.06 -21.75 4.84
N VAL A 36 4.07 -21.04 4.34
CA VAL A 36 5.34 -21.64 3.91
C VAL A 36 6.03 -22.35 5.07
N GLY A 37 6.08 -21.72 6.25
CA GLY A 37 6.63 -22.34 7.46
C GLY A 37 5.91 -23.63 7.85
N ALA A 38 4.58 -23.64 7.79
CA ALA A 38 3.77 -24.81 8.11
C ALA A 38 3.96 -25.94 7.09
N VAL A 39 4.09 -25.62 5.80
CA VAL A 39 4.41 -26.60 4.74
C VAL A 39 5.77 -27.25 5.01
N VAL A 40 6.81 -26.44 5.22
CA VAL A 40 8.17 -26.93 5.47
C VAL A 40 8.21 -27.80 6.74
N PHE A 41 7.56 -27.36 7.81
CA PHE A 41 7.48 -28.12 9.05
C PHE A 41 6.78 -29.47 8.86
N THR A 42 5.68 -29.50 8.10
CA THR A 42 4.94 -30.74 7.81
C THR A 42 5.80 -31.73 7.04
N PHE A 43 6.48 -31.29 5.97
CA PHE A 43 7.38 -32.16 5.21
C PHE A 43 8.54 -32.70 6.06
N LYS A 44 9.13 -31.85 6.91
CA LYS A 44 10.17 -32.27 7.84
C LYS A 44 9.66 -33.32 8.83
N PHE A 45 8.51 -33.05 9.47
CA PHE A 45 7.89 -33.98 10.41
C PHE A 45 7.57 -35.34 9.78
N VAL A 46 7.04 -35.34 8.55
CA VAL A 46 6.76 -36.55 7.77
C VAL A 46 8.04 -37.35 7.50
N GLY A 47 9.14 -36.66 7.15
CA GLY A 47 10.45 -37.29 6.95
C GLY A 47 11.00 -37.93 8.22
N ASP A 48 10.97 -37.18 9.33
CA ASP A 48 11.46 -37.64 10.64
C ASP A 48 10.66 -38.88 11.13
N GLU A 49 9.34 -38.90 10.94
CA GLU A 49 8.48 -40.03 11.33
C GLU A 49 8.76 -41.28 10.48
N ARG A 50 9.05 -41.11 9.19
CA ARG A 50 9.42 -42.22 8.29
C ARG A 50 10.76 -42.83 8.70
N GLU A 51 11.73 -42.01 9.08
CA GLU A 51 13.04 -42.49 9.54
C GLU A 51 12.93 -43.27 10.86
N ARG A 52 12.13 -42.78 11.81
CA ARG A 52 11.83 -43.50 13.06
C ARG A 52 11.18 -44.86 12.81
N ALA A 53 10.18 -44.91 11.93
CA ALA A 53 9.52 -46.18 11.58
C ALA A 53 10.51 -47.18 10.98
N LEU A 54 11.45 -46.74 10.12
CA LEU A 54 12.50 -47.61 9.58
C LEU A 54 13.46 -48.12 10.66
N GLN A 55 13.83 -47.28 11.63
CA GLN A 55 14.66 -47.70 12.77
C GLN A 55 13.96 -48.73 13.66
N GLU A 56 12.67 -48.55 13.94
CA GLU A 56 11.87 -49.53 14.70
C GLU A 56 11.82 -50.88 13.98
N TRP A 57 11.60 -50.87 12.66
CA TRP A 57 11.63 -52.09 11.86
C TRP A 57 13.01 -52.72 11.80
N GLN A 58 14.07 -51.93 11.69
CA GLN A 58 15.44 -52.43 11.76
C GLN A 58 15.68 -53.21 13.05
N VAL A 59 15.28 -52.66 14.21
CA VAL A 59 15.42 -53.31 15.51
C VAL A 59 14.59 -54.60 15.58
N ARG A 60 13.31 -54.55 15.17
CA ARG A 60 12.42 -55.72 15.21
C ARG A 60 12.96 -56.87 14.34
N LEU A 61 13.34 -56.58 13.09
CA LEU A 61 13.86 -57.59 12.18
C LEU A 61 15.23 -58.13 12.64
N ALA A 62 16.08 -57.27 13.20
CA ALA A 62 17.36 -57.67 13.79
C ALA A 62 17.17 -58.68 14.92
N ILE A 63 16.28 -58.41 15.88
CA ILE A 63 16.01 -59.32 17.00
C ILE A 63 15.59 -60.71 16.50
N VAL A 64 14.71 -60.77 15.49
CA VAL A 64 14.28 -62.03 14.88
C VAL A 64 15.45 -62.71 14.17
N ALA A 65 16.20 -61.98 13.33
CA ALA A 65 17.33 -62.52 12.59
C ALA A 65 18.41 -63.10 13.52
N ASP A 66 18.74 -62.40 14.63
CA ASP A 66 19.69 -62.84 15.64
C ASP A 66 19.21 -64.11 16.35
N SER A 67 17.92 -64.18 16.70
CA SER A 67 17.31 -65.39 17.27
C SER A 67 17.34 -66.57 16.30
N ARG A 68 17.06 -66.35 15.02
CA ARG A 68 17.05 -67.41 14.00
C ARG A 68 18.46 -67.89 13.67
N VAL A 69 19.46 -67.00 13.59
CA VAL A 69 20.87 -67.41 13.41
C VAL A 69 21.36 -68.21 14.62
N ALA A 70 21.02 -67.81 15.84
CA ALA A 70 21.36 -68.60 17.03
C ALA A 70 20.78 -70.02 16.96
N ALA A 71 19.52 -70.17 16.52
CA ALA A 71 18.89 -71.48 16.37
C ALA A 71 19.54 -72.38 15.30
N ILE A 72 20.12 -71.78 14.24
CA ILE A 72 20.87 -72.49 13.20
C ILE A 72 22.25 -72.87 13.71
N ASN A 73 22.95 -71.95 14.38
CA ASN A 73 24.25 -72.24 15.00
C ASN A 73 24.12 -73.38 16.02
N GLU A 74 23.08 -73.37 16.86
CA GLU A 74 22.77 -74.46 17.81
C GLU A 74 22.54 -75.78 17.07
N TRP A 75 21.77 -75.78 15.98
CA TRP A 75 21.56 -76.98 15.16
C TRP A 75 22.87 -77.49 14.54
N MET A 76 23.74 -76.59 14.06
CA MET A 76 25.06 -76.94 13.53
C MET A 76 25.94 -77.56 14.60
N GLU A 77 26.04 -76.93 15.77
CA GLU A 77 26.80 -77.42 16.93
C GLU A 77 26.30 -78.78 17.40
N GLN A 78 24.98 -78.97 17.46
CA GLN A 78 24.35 -80.23 17.83
C GLN A 78 24.73 -81.37 16.85
N ASN A 79 24.77 -81.10 15.55
CA ASN A 79 25.19 -82.09 14.55
C ASN A 79 26.68 -82.44 14.65
N PHE A 80 27.54 -81.47 14.93
CA PHE A 80 28.95 -81.76 15.23
C PHE A 80 29.09 -82.55 16.55
N ALA A 81 28.28 -82.27 17.56
CA ALA A 81 28.29 -83.00 18.83
C ALA A 81 27.88 -84.48 18.65
N TYR A 82 26.87 -84.75 17.81
CA TYR A 82 26.46 -86.12 17.49
C TYR A 82 27.57 -86.96 16.85
N LEU A 83 28.35 -86.36 15.95
CA LEU A 83 29.50 -87.06 15.39
C LEU A 83 30.69 -87.11 16.34
N ARG A 84 30.83 -86.13 17.25
CA ARG A 84 31.83 -86.16 18.31
C ARG A 84 31.65 -87.37 19.23
N GLU A 85 30.40 -87.73 19.55
CA GLU A 85 30.09 -88.97 20.28
C GLU A 85 30.62 -90.23 19.59
N VAL A 86 30.73 -90.22 18.25
CA VAL A 86 31.30 -91.33 17.47
C VAL A 86 32.82 -91.25 17.47
N SER A 87 33.40 -90.07 17.23
CA SER A 87 34.85 -89.91 17.12
C SER A 87 35.60 -90.07 18.45
N GLU A 88 34.94 -89.74 19.56
CA GLU A 88 35.48 -89.85 20.93
C GLU A 88 35.06 -91.15 21.63
N ASN A 89 34.33 -92.03 20.94
CA ASN A 89 33.98 -93.33 21.50
C ASN A 89 35.22 -94.22 21.60
N ALA A 90 35.56 -94.66 22.82
CA ALA A 90 36.75 -95.47 23.09
C ALA A 90 36.81 -96.76 22.24
N SER A 91 35.67 -97.42 21.99
CA SER A 91 35.62 -98.62 21.14
C SER A 91 35.91 -98.29 19.68
N VAL A 92 35.39 -97.16 19.18
CA VAL A 92 35.66 -96.69 17.81
C VAL A 92 37.14 -96.35 17.65
N GLN A 93 37.71 -95.59 18.59
CA GLN A 93 39.13 -95.23 18.57
C GLN A 93 40.04 -96.46 18.63
N LEU A 94 39.74 -97.44 19.49
CA LEU A 94 40.50 -98.69 19.60
C LEU A 94 40.43 -99.49 18.29
N TYR A 95 39.23 -99.76 17.78
CA TYR A 95 39.07 -100.58 16.58
C TYR A 95 39.62 -99.90 15.32
N VAL A 96 39.47 -98.58 15.19
CA VAL A 96 40.11 -97.83 14.08
C VAL A 96 41.63 -97.90 14.21
N THR A 97 42.19 -97.76 15.42
CA THR A 97 43.64 -97.91 15.66
C THR A 97 44.13 -99.30 15.28
N GLU A 98 43.43 -100.37 15.70
CA GLU A 98 43.79 -101.76 15.38
C GLU A 98 43.68 -102.05 13.88
N LEU A 99 42.63 -101.55 13.21
CA LEU A 99 42.42 -101.74 11.77
C LEU A 99 43.49 -101.03 10.93
N VAL A 100 43.85 -99.80 11.29
CA VAL A 100 44.94 -99.04 10.64
C VAL A 100 46.27 -99.76 10.81
N GLN A 101 46.60 -100.21 12.03
CA GLN A 101 47.83 -100.98 12.29
C GLN A 101 47.85 -102.34 11.58
N ALA A 102 46.70 -103.00 11.43
CA ALA A 102 46.59 -104.28 10.72
C ALA A 102 46.78 -104.12 9.20
N GLN A 103 46.31 -103.02 8.60
CA GLN A 103 46.59 -102.69 7.19
C GLN A 103 48.06 -102.39 6.94
N GLU A 104 48.74 -101.70 7.86
CA GLU A 104 50.18 -101.42 7.77
C GLU A 104 51.05 -102.68 7.89
N ARG A 105 50.60 -103.68 8.67
CA ARG A 105 51.36 -104.92 8.94
C ARG A 105 51.19 -106.04 7.91
N GLY A 106 50.43 -105.83 6.82
CA GLY A 106 50.37 -106.79 5.73
C GLY A 106 49.76 -108.16 6.08
N GLY A 107 48.55 -108.15 6.66
CA GLY A 107 47.53 -109.20 6.49
C GLY A 107 47.80 -110.62 7.03
N SER A 108 47.36 -110.90 8.26
CA SER A 108 47.04 -112.27 8.74
C SER A 108 46.06 -112.30 9.93
N ALA A 109 45.02 -111.46 9.92
CA ALA A 109 43.96 -111.43 10.95
C ALA A 109 42.55 -111.24 10.35
N VAL A 110 42.22 -111.94 9.26
CA VAL A 110 40.99 -111.72 8.48
C VAL A 110 39.70 -111.93 9.30
N ALA A 111 39.69 -112.82 10.29
CA ALA A 111 38.51 -113.13 11.10
C ALA A 111 38.22 -112.08 12.19
N GLU A 112 39.25 -111.54 12.86
CA GLU A 112 39.10 -110.50 13.90
C GLU A 112 38.70 -109.15 13.27
N THR A 113 39.29 -108.81 12.12
CA THR A 113 38.94 -107.62 11.33
C THR A 113 37.47 -107.64 10.88
N ALA A 114 36.92 -108.81 10.53
CA ALA A 114 35.52 -108.93 10.12
C ALA A 114 34.53 -108.69 11.28
N ALA A 115 34.84 -109.19 12.48
CA ALA A 115 34.00 -108.98 13.66
C ALA A 115 34.02 -107.52 14.15
N GLN A 116 35.19 -106.87 14.15
CA GLN A 116 35.37 -105.46 14.49
C GLN A 116 34.62 -104.56 13.49
N ALA A 117 34.75 -104.83 12.19
CA ALA A 117 34.02 -104.09 11.15
C ALA A 117 32.49 -104.24 11.29
N GLN A 118 32.01 -105.42 11.69
CA GLN A 118 30.58 -105.66 11.94
C GLN A 118 30.08 -104.92 13.18
N TYR A 119 30.85 -104.86 14.27
CA TYR A 119 30.53 -104.04 15.43
C TYR A 119 30.43 -102.56 15.07
N LEU A 120 31.46 -102.03 14.38
CA LEU A 120 31.48 -100.63 13.94
C LEU A 120 30.28 -100.33 13.05
N ARG A 121 29.94 -101.22 12.10
CA ARG A 121 28.75 -101.07 11.24
C ARG A 121 27.46 -100.98 12.06
N ASN A 122 27.25 -101.89 13.01
CA ASN A 122 26.04 -101.88 13.86
C ASN A 122 25.97 -100.62 14.74
N PHE A 123 27.11 -100.17 15.28
CA PHE A 123 27.19 -98.92 16.04
C PHE A 123 26.86 -97.71 15.17
N LEU A 124 27.41 -97.61 13.96
CA LEU A 124 27.10 -96.53 13.02
C LEU A 124 25.63 -96.54 12.60
N ILE A 125 25.00 -97.71 12.43
CA ILE A 125 23.56 -97.81 12.16
C ILE A 125 22.75 -97.26 13.34
N ALA A 126 23.03 -97.69 14.57
CA ALA A 126 22.33 -97.21 15.75
C ALA A 126 22.50 -95.69 15.95
N THR A 127 23.72 -95.18 15.74
CA THR A 127 24.02 -93.75 15.82
C THR A 127 23.27 -92.97 14.73
N ALA A 128 23.29 -93.44 13.47
CA ALA A 128 22.55 -92.83 12.37
C ALA A 128 21.05 -92.73 12.65
N GLU A 129 20.44 -93.79 13.17
CA GLU A 129 19.02 -93.81 13.55
C GLU A 129 18.68 -92.82 14.66
N ARG A 130 19.53 -92.72 15.69
CA ARG A 130 19.31 -91.83 16.85
C ARG A 130 19.49 -90.34 16.50
N THR A 131 20.43 -90.02 15.63
CA THR A 131 20.93 -88.63 15.42
C THR A 131 20.37 -87.97 14.16
N GLY A 132 19.65 -88.73 13.32
CA GLY A 132 19.04 -88.23 12.09
C GLY A 132 19.95 -88.29 10.86
N PHE A 133 21.15 -88.86 10.97
CA PHE A 133 22.05 -89.17 9.84
C PHE A 133 21.60 -90.45 9.12
N ARG A 134 20.31 -90.55 8.81
CA ARG A 134 19.68 -91.75 8.24
C ARG A 134 18.93 -91.40 6.95
N PRO A 135 18.80 -92.34 6.01
CA PRO A 135 17.93 -92.14 4.87
C PRO A 135 16.45 -92.09 5.32
N PRO A 136 15.56 -91.45 4.54
CA PRO A 136 14.13 -91.45 4.82
C PRO A 136 13.60 -92.90 4.77
N PRO A 137 12.59 -93.23 5.61
CA PRO A 137 11.99 -94.56 5.59
C PRO A 137 11.48 -94.90 4.19
N ALA A 138 11.74 -96.13 3.74
CA ALA A 138 11.33 -96.57 2.42
C ALA A 138 9.80 -96.55 2.29
N VAL A 139 9.28 -95.75 1.37
CA VAL A 139 7.85 -95.72 1.03
C VAL A 139 7.64 -96.71 -0.13
N GLY A 140 6.97 -97.83 0.16
CA GLY A 140 6.54 -98.85 -0.83
C GLY A 140 7.48 -100.05 -1.00
N GLU A 141 6.89 -101.22 -1.26
CA GLU A 141 7.59 -102.42 -1.76
C GLU A 141 8.03 -102.17 -3.20
N VAL A 142 9.34 -102.18 -3.45
CA VAL A 142 9.90 -102.10 -4.80
C VAL A 142 10.85 -103.29 -5.00
N ALA A 143 10.86 -103.83 -6.22
CA ALA A 143 11.58 -105.03 -6.63
C ALA A 143 13.04 -105.07 -6.13
N ALA A 144 13.45 -106.26 -5.66
CA ALA A 144 14.61 -106.51 -4.80
C ALA A 144 16.02 -106.31 -5.42
N ASN A 145 16.15 -105.74 -6.64
CA ASN A 145 17.42 -105.75 -7.39
C ASN A 145 17.90 -104.39 -7.93
N ILE A 146 17.42 -103.26 -7.39
CA ILE A 146 17.97 -101.94 -7.74
C ILE A 146 18.77 -101.41 -6.55
N GLU A 147 20.09 -101.31 -6.70
CA GLU A 147 20.95 -100.62 -5.73
C GLU A 147 20.53 -99.15 -5.64
N ARG A 148 19.98 -98.74 -4.50
CA ARG A 148 19.70 -97.32 -4.24
C ARG A 148 21.01 -96.63 -3.91
N ALA A 149 21.33 -95.55 -4.64
CA ALA A 149 22.41 -94.68 -4.25
C ALA A 149 22.14 -94.14 -2.84
N GLY A 150 23.13 -94.27 -1.93
CA GLY A 150 23.04 -93.73 -0.58
C GLY A 150 22.78 -92.22 -0.59
N VAL A 151 21.97 -91.74 0.35
CA VAL A 151 21.54 -90.33 0.45
C VAL A 151 21.90 -89.68 1.79
N ALA A 152 22.04 -90.47 2.85
CA ALA A 152 22.37 -90.02 4.19
C ALA A 152 22.88 -91.20 5.02
N GLY A 153 23.91 -90.99 5.81
CA GLY A 153 24.55 -92.03 6.61
C GLY A 153 25.70 -91.50 7.45
N VAL A 154 26.31 -92.40 8.22
CA VAL A 154 27.56 -92.14 8.94
C VAL A 154 28.59 -93.16 8.47
N GLY A 155 29.79 -92.69 8.18
CA GLY A 155 30.93 -93.47 7.73
C GLY A 155 32.18 -93.16 8.55
N LEU A 156 33.06 -94.15 8.63
CA LEU A 156 34.40 -94.06 9.19
C LEU A 156 35.39 -94.29 8.05
N VAL A 157 36.44 -93.49 8.05
CA VAL A 157 37.56 -93.60 7.10
C VAL A 157 38.88 -93.61 7.86
N ASP A 158 39.88 -94.25 7.27
CA ASP A 158 41.24 -94.30 7.81
C ASP A 158 42.02 -93.01 7.53
N GLY A 159 43.27 -92.94 8.00
CA GLY A 159 44.17 -91.79 7.80
C GLY A 159 44.53 -91.50 6.33
N ASN A 160 44.26 -92.43 5.41
CA ASN A 160 44.44 -92.25 3.96
C ASN A 160 43.12 -91.90 3.25
N GLY A 161 42.01 -91.81 4.00
CA GLY A 161 40.68 -91.55 3.49
C GLY A 161 40.00 -92.76 2.84
N ALA A 162 40.49 -93.98 3.06
CA ALA A 162 39.83 -95.20 2.61
C ALA A 162 38.69 -95.59 3.59
N PRO A 163 37.57 -96.13 3.09
CA PRO A 163 36.41 -96.46 3.92
C PRO A 163 36.69 -97.67 4.82
N VAL A 164 36.44 -97.52 6.12
CA VAL A 164 36.59 -98.56 7.15
C VAL A 164 35.25 -99.24 7.44
N ALA A 165 34.22 -98.45 7.75
CA ALA A 165 32.87 -98.92 7.99
C ALA A 165 31.86 -97.81 7.67
N SER A 166 30.64 -98.17 7.23
CA SER A 166 29.59 -97.20 6.97
C SER A 166 28.21 -97.78 7.23
N SER A 167 27.24 -96.91 7.53
CA SER A 167 25.83 -97.30 7.55
C SER A 167 25.30 -97.54 6.11
N PRO A 168 24.25 -98.37 5.92
CA PRO A 168 23.73 -98.76 4.59
C PRO A 168 23.23 -97.62 3.69
N GLY A 169 22.99 -96.42 4.25
CA GLY A 169 22.52 -95.25 3.51
C GLY A 169 23.60 -94.25 3.10
N MET A 170 24.86 -94.51 3.46
CA MET A 170 25.97 -93.58 3.24
C MET A 170 26.17 -93.28 1.74
N PRO A 171 26.16 -92.00 1.31
CA PRO A 171 26.39 -91.65 -0.09
C PRO A 171 27.84 -91.92 -0.52
N PRO A 172 28.08 -92.11 -1.83
CA PRO A 172 29.43 -92.23 -2.37
C PRO A 172 30.24 -90.94 -2.12
N MET A 173 31.56 -91.08 -1.93
CA MET A 173 32.46 -89.96 -1.63
C MET A 173 32.50 -88.92 -2.76
N SER A 174 31.86 -87.78 -2.53
CA SER A 174 31.89 -86.63 -3.45
C SER A 174 33.18 -85.80 -3.32
N PRO A 175 33.52 -84.95 -4.30
CA PRO A 175 34.66 -84.04 -4.18
C PRO A 175 34.59 -83.12 -2.95
N ALA A 176 33.40 -82.60 -2.62
CA ALA A 176 33.18 -81.77 -1.44
C ALA A 176 33.44 -82.54 -0.12
N MET A 177 33.03 -83.81 -0.07
CA MET A 177 33.29 -84.70 1.07
C MET A 177 34.78 -84.96 1.26
N ARG A 178 35.55 -85.15 0.16
CA ARG A 178 37.00 -85.35 0.22
C ARG A 178 37.73 -84.12 0.74
N ILE A 179 37.31 -82.92 0.33
CA ILE A 179 37.89 -81.66 0.82
C ILE A 179 37.65 -81.49 2.32
N ALA A 180 36.41 -81.73 2.78
CA ALA A 180 36.10 -81.66 4.20
C ALA A 180 36.84 -82.73 5.00
N LEU A 181 36.95 -83.93 4.45
CA LEU A 181 37.68 -85.03 5.06
C LEU A 181 39.18 -84.73 5.22
N ALA A 182 39.83 -84.14 4.22
CA ALA A 182 41.23 -83.75 4.32
C ALA A 182 41.46 -82.78 5.50
N LYS A 183 40.57 -81.79 5.67
CA LYS A 183 40.60 -80.86 6.82
C LYS A 183 40.36 -81.58 8.15
N ALA A 184 39.43 -82.54 8.17
CA ALA A 184 39.17 -83.37 9.36
C ALA A 184 40.40 -84.17 9.75
N LEU A 185 41.11 -84.80 8.81
CA LEU A 185 42.33 -85.55 9.07
C LEU A 185 43.50 -84.67 9.57
N GLU A 186 43.50 -83.38 9.24
CA GLU A 186 44.41 -82.38 9.80
C GLU A 186 44.04 -81.92 11.23
N GLY A 187 43.00 -82.52 11.83
CA GLY A 187 42.58 -82.26 13.20
C GLY A 187 41.48 -81.21 13.34
N GLN A 188 40.90 -80.71 12.23
CA GLN A 188 39.89 -79.63 12.27
C GLN A 188 38.51 -80.13 11.84
N PRO A 189 37.44 -79.93 12.66
CA PRO A 189 36.08 -80.20 12.22
C PRO A 189 35.74 -79.44 10.94
N ALA A 190 35.10 -80.11 9.99
CA ALA A 190 34.80 -79.53 8.69
C ALA A 190 33.33 -79.72 8.30
N LEU A 191 32.73 -78.64 7.81
CA LEU A 191 31.41 -78.67 7.17
C LEU A 191 31.54 -79.07 5.71
N ILE A 192 30.73 -80.02 5.28
CA ILE A 192 30.44 -80.28 3.87
C ILE A 192 29.21 -79.46 3.55
N ASP A 193 29.43 -78.34 2.87
CA ASP A 193 28.39 -77.36 2.51
C ASP A 193 27.24 -78.02 1.75
N VAL A 194 26.05 -77.40 1.78
CA VAL A 194 24.82 -77.96 1.21
C VAL A 194 25.01 -78.34 -0.26
N PHE A 195 24.67 -79.57 -0.60
CA PHE A 195 24.75 -80.09 -1.97
C PHE A 195 23.50 -80.87 -2.35
N LEU A 196 23.25 -81.01 -3.64
CA LEU A 196 22.22 -81.92 -4.15
C LEU A 196 22.79 -83.34 -4.18
N GLY A 197 22.21 -84.23 -3.36
CA GLY A 197 22.56 -85.65 -3.35
C GLY A 197 22.03 -86.39 -4.58
N ALA A 198 22.32 -87.69 -4.67
CA ALA A 198 21.92 -88.54 -5.79
C ALA A 198 20.39 -88.64 -6.00
N SER A 199 19.59 -88.40 -4.94
CA SER A 199 18.13 -88.34 -4.99
C SER A 199 17.58 -86.94 -5.33
N ALA A 200 18.43 -86.00 -5.75
CA ALA A 200 18.10 -84.58 -5.93
C ALA A 200 17.54 -83.90 -4.67
N GLN A 201 17.79 -84.48 -3.50
CA GLN A 201 17.44 -83.88 -2.21
C GLN A 201 18.64 -83.09 -1.66
N PRO A 202 18.41 -81.93 -1.04
CA PRO A 202 19.47 -81.16 -0.40
C PRO A 202 20.01 -81.93 0.81
N ALA A 203 21.32 -82.10 0.86
CA ALA A 203 22.02 -82.76 1.95
C ALA A 203 23.15 -81.87 2.46
N VAL A 204 23.49 -82.03 3.73
CA VAL A 204 24.66 -81.41 4.35
C VAL A 204 25.47 -82.50 5.02
N GLY A 205 26.78 -82.31 5.10
CA GLY A 205 27.64 -83.26 5.79
C GLY A 205 28.56 -82.61 6.79
N PHE A 206 29.08 -83.41 7.69
CA PHE A 206 29.96 -83.00 8.78
C PHE A 206 31.08 -84.02 8.86
N ALA A 207 32.31 -83.56 9.09
CA ALA A 207 33.47 -84.42 9.27
C ALA A 207 34.23 -84.03 10.54
N LEU A 208 34.62 -85.01 11.34
CA LEU A 208 35.48 -84.81 12.52
C LEU A 208 36.67 -85.79 12.52
N PRO A 209 37.84 -85.36 13.01
CA PRO A 209 38.97 -86.25 13.27
C PRO A 209 38.64 -87.32 14.31
N ILE A 210 39.25 -88.49 14.14
CA ILE A 210 39.35 -89.53 15.17
C ILE A 210 40.81 -89.57 15.61
N PHE A 211 41.05 -89.39 16.91
CA PHE A 211 42.39 -89.47 17.51
C PHE A 211 42.59 -90.83 18.18
N GLY A 212 43.85 -91.30 18.24
CA GLY A 212 44.18 -92.53 18.97
C GLY A 212 44.14 -92.34 20.48
N ILE A 213 43.82 -93.40 21.24
CA ILE A 213 43.65 -93.37 22.71
C ILE A 213 44.92 -92.87 23.45
N GLN A 214 46.10 -93.01 22.83
CA GLN A 214 47.40 -92.58 23.38
C GLN A 214 48.12 -91.56 22.50
N ASP A 215 47.47 -91.04 21.46
CA ASP A 215 48.10 -90.14 20.50
C ASP A 215 47.88 -88.68 20.90
N THR A 216 48.98 -87.95 21.15
CA THR A 216 48.98 -86.50 21.41
C THR A 216 49.18 -85.68 20.12
N GLY A 217 49.17 -86.34 18.96
CA GLY A 217 49.34 -85.71 17.65
C GLY A 217 48.18 -84.77 17.26
N SER A 218 48.49 -83.79 16.40
CA SER A 218 47.48 -82.87 15.84
C SER A 218 46.73 -83.45 14.64
N LYS A 219 47.10 -84.65 14.16
CA LYS A 219 46.47 -85.32 13.01
C LYS A 219 45.62 -86.49 13.48
N GLY A 220 44.45 -86.66 12.85
CA GLY A 220 43.59 -87.81 13.12
C GLY A 220 44.13 -89.09 12.48
N ILE A 221 44.06 -90.20 13.20
CA ILE A 221 44.34 -91.55 12.67
C ILE A 221 43.23 -92.04 11.71
N GLY A 222 42.12 -91.33 11.68
CA GLY A 222 40.98 -91.50 10.78
C GLY A 222 40.00 -90.34 10.96
N ALA A 223 38.84 -90.43 10.34
CA ALA A 223 37.78 -89.45 10.52
C ALA A 223 36.39 -90.09 10.48
N VAL A 224 35.45 -89.47 11.17
CA VAL A 224 34.02 -89.75 11.02
C VAL A 224 33.42 -88.74 10.06
N ILE A 225 32.61 -89.23 9.13
CA ILE A 225 31.84 -88.43 8.18
C ILE A 225 30.37 -88.76 8.34
N GLY A 226 29.55 -87.75 8.62
CA GLY A 226 28.09 -87.88 8.65
C GLY A 226 27.48 -87.05 7.54
N VAL A 227 26.59 -87.64 6.76
CA VAL A 227 25.75 -86.91 5.78
C VAL A 227 24.29 -87.09 6.17
N ARG A 228 23.55 -85.98 6.23
CA ARG A 228 22.11 -85.98 6.51
C ARG A 228 21.37 -85.16 5.45
N LEU A 229 20.11 -85.50 5.23
CA LEU A 229 19.22 -84.68 4.41
C LEU A 229 18.82 -83.42 5.19
N LEU A 230 18.67 -82.30 4.47
CA LEU A 230 18.07 -81.09 5.02
C LEU A 230 16.56 -81.21 4.96
N GLY A 231 15.91 -81.09 6.12
CA GLY A 231 14.47 -81.21 6.24
C GLY A 231 13.87 -80.19 7.21
N SER A 232 12.73 -80.55 7.78
CA SER A 232 12.01 -79.74 8.78
C SER A 232 12.86 -79.37 9.99
N ASP A 233 13.83 -80.22 10.35
CA ASP A 233 14.74 -80.00 11.48
C ASP A 233 15.58 -78.71 11.40
N LEU A 234 15.99 -78.32 10.19
CA LEU A 234 16.64 -77.03 9.93
C LEU A 234 15.63 -75.98 9.49
N PHE A 235 14.73 -76.30 8.55
CA PHE A 235 13.86 -75.30 7.93
C PHE A 235 12.80 -74.75 8.89
N ASP A 236 12.31 -75.53 9.85
CA ASP A 236 11.38 -75.01 10.87
C ASP A 236 12.08 -74.07 11.85
N ARG A 237 13.40 -74.18 12.01
CA ARG A 237 14.19 -73.23 12.83
C ARG A 237 14.27 -71.85 12.19
N LEU A 238 14.14 -71.73 10.86
CA LEU A 238 14.08 -70.45 10.16
C LEU A 238 12.76 -69.70 10.41
N LYS A 239 11.67 -70.42 10.68
CA LYS A 239 10.37 -69.83 10.96
C LYS A 239 10.39 -69.17 12.34
N GLN A 240 9.83 -67.97 12.43
CA GLN A 240 9.68 -67.26 13.70
C GLN A 240 8.35 -67.69 14.37
N PRO A 241 8.37 -68.32 15.56
CA PRO A 241 7.15 -68.67 16.27
C PRO A 241 6.37 -67.41 16.66
N GLY A 242 5.05 -67.43 16.46
CA GLY A 242 4.17 -66.31 16.81
C GLY A 242 4.36 -65.04 15.96
N ALA A 243 4.99 -65.16 14.78
CA ALA A 243 5.11 -64.04 13.85
C ALA A 243 3.73 -63.44 13.52
N THR A 244 3.61 -62.13 13.63
CA THR A 244 2.39 -61.39 13.29
C THR A 244 2.43 -60.87 11.86
N GLU A 245 3.61 -60.86 11.23
CA GLU A 245 3.81 -60.42 9.85
C GLU A 245 3.33 -61.49 8.86
N LYS A 246 2.50 -61.08 7.90
CA LYS A 246 1.98 -61.94 6.82
C LYS A 246 3.02 -62.23 5.75
N THR A 247 3.85 -61.24 5.44
CA THR A 247 4.93 -61.30 4.43
C THR A 247 6.30 -61.51 5.05
N GLY A 248 6.36 -61.74 6.36
CA GLY A 248 7.60 -61.95 7.10
C GLY A 248 8.24 -63.29 6.77
N GLU A 249 9.37 -63.30 6.09
CA GLU A 249 10.04 -64.51 5.63
C GLU A 249 11.50 -64.55 6.09
N THR A 250 11.99 -65.74 6.44
CA THR A 250 13.39 -65.97 6.78
C THR A 250 13.93 -67.12 5.96
N TYR A 251 15.06 -66.92 5.30
CA TYR A 251 15.67 -67.94 4.45
C TYR A 251 17.20 -67.82 4.40
N LEU A 252 17.86 -68.85 3.89
CA LEU A 252 19.32 -68.92 3.79
C LEU A 252 19.79 -68.75 2.35
N VAL A 253 20.89 -68.01 2.17
CA VAL A 253 21.56 -67.88 0.88
C VAL A 253 23.06 -68.12 0.99
N ARG A 254 23.69 -68.49 -0.12
CA ARG A 254 25.15 -68.47 -0.29
C ARG A 254 25.53 -67.89 -1.63
N LYS A 255 26.80 -67.52 -1.76
CA LYS A 255 27.42 -67.18 -3.03
C LYS A 255 27.90 -68.44 -3.74
N GLU A 256 27.43 -68.69 -4.97
CA GLU A 256 27.94 -69.75 -5.84
C GLU A 256 28.36 -69.13 -7.19
N GLY A 257 29.66 -68.97 -7.40
CA GLY A 257 30.18 -68.25 -8.57
C GLY A 257 29.69 -66.79 -8.61
N GLN A 258 28.92 -66.47 -9.65
CA GLN A 258 28.31 -65.14 -9.87
C GLN A 258 26.81 -65.09 -9.52
N THR A 259 26.30 -66.10 -8.81
CA THR A 259 24.88 -66.16 -8.40
C THR A 259 24.73 -66.21 -6.88
N VAL A 260 23.59 -65.69 -6.43
CA VAL A 260 22.98 -65.92 -5.12
C VAL A 260 22.18 -67.20 -5.23
N GLN A 261 22.58 -68.24 -4.51
CA GLN A 261 21.83 -69.49 -4.44
C GLN A 261 21.03 -69.56 -3.13
N TYR A 262 19.78 -69.97 -3.22
CA TYR A 262 18.86 -70.06 -2.08
C TYR A 262 18.87 -71.48 -1.50
N LEU A 263 19.22 -71.61 -0.22
CA LEU A 263 19.49 -72.88 0.45
C LEU A 263 18.29 -73.47 1.20
N SER A 264 17.24 -72.68 1.39
CA SER A 264 16.01 -73.10 2.08
C SER A 264 14.79 -72.96 1.17
N PRO A 265 13.65 -73.59 1.51
CA PRO A 265 12.40 -73.36 0.81
C PRO A 265 12.01 -71.89 0.90
N LEU A 266 11.45 -71.35 -0.18
CA LEU A 266 10.98 -69.97 -0.26
C LEU A 266 9.45 -69.91 -0.20
N ALA A 267 8.92 -68.76 0.18
CA ALA A 267 7.47 -68.53 0.29
C ALA A 267 6.73 -68.63 -1.06
N ASP A 268 7.43 -68.51 -2.19
CA ASP A 268 6.85 -68.74 -3.53
C ASP A 268 6.74 -70.23 -3.90
N GLY A 269 7.12 -71.14 -3.00
CA GLY A 269 7.11 -72.58 -3.21
C GLY A 269 8.38 -73.12 -3.86
N SER A 270 9.38 -72.28 -4.15
CA SER A 270 10.66 -72.74 -4.69
C SER A 270 11.37 -73.67 -3.70
N PRO A 271 11.74 -74.89 -4.12
CA PRO A 271 12.48 -75.80 -3.26
C PRO A 271 13.94 -75.37 -3.09
N PRO A 272 14.64 -75.85 -2.04
CA PRO A 272 16.05 -75.57 -1.81
C PRO A 272 16.93 -75.82 -3.04
N LEU A 273 17.93 -74.98 -3.25
CA LEU A 273 18.95 -75.06 -4.31
C LEU A 273 18.43 -74.93 -5.76
N LYS A 274 17.11 -74.82 -5.97
CA LYS A 274 16.54 -74.67 -7.33
C LYS A 274 16.43 -73.23 -7.79
N LYS A 275 16.45 -72.25 -6.88
CA LYS A 275 16.46 -70.82 -7.23
C LYS A 275 17.88 -70.28 -7.12
N ALA A 276 18.32 -69.62 -8.19
CA ALA A 276 19.58 -68.88 -8.24
C ALA A 276 19.36 -67.59 -9.03
N LEU A 277 19.84 -66.47 -8.52
CA LEU A 277 19.75 -65.15 -9.16
C LEU A 277 21.15 -64.55 -9.29
N THR A 278 21.41 -63.75 -10.31
CA THR A 278 22.75 -63.22 -10.55
C THR A 278 23.09 -62.10 -9.55
N LEU A 279 24.36 -62.00 -9.13
CA LEU A 279 24.81 -60.98 -8.17
C LEU A 279 24.68 -59.54 -8.70
N ASP A 280 24.65 -59.36 -10.01
CA ASP A 280 24.46 -58.08 -10.70
C ASP A 280 22.98 -57.68 -10.84
N THR A 281 22.04 -58.52 -10.38
CA THR A 281 20.61 -58.19 -10.37
C THR A 281 20.39 -56.89 -9.57
N PRO A 282 19.83 -55.82 -10.17
CA PRO A 282 19.70 -54.53 -9.52
C PRO A 282 18.90 -54.60 -8.23
N SER A 283 19.49 -54.05 -7.15
CA SER A 283 18.86 -53.96 -5.83
C SER A 283 18.42 -55.29 -5.22
N LEU A 284 18.94 -56.42 -5.69
CA LEU A 284 18.62 -57.73 -5.12
C LEU A 284 19.09 -57.84 -3.67
N GLU A 285 18.18 -58.21 -2.77
CA GLU A 285 18.46 -58.32 -1.34
C GLU A 285 19.51 -59.39 -1.03
N GLY A 286 19.47 -60.51 -1.76
CA GLY A 286 20.43 -61.61 -1.62
C GLY A 286 21.87 -61.21 -2.00
N ALA A 287 22.04 -60.45 -3.07
CA ALA A 287 23.35 -59.96 -3.50
C ALA A 287 23.92 -58.98 -2.48
N TRP A 288 23.09 -58.06 -1.98
CA TRP A 288 23.47 -57.10 -0.95
C TRP A 288 23.80 -57.79 0.39
N ALA A 289 23.02 -58.79 0.80
CA ALA A 289 23.23 -59.52 2.05
C ALA A 289 24.55 -60.30 2.06
N LEU A 290 24.95 -60.86 0.91
CA LEU A 290 26.23 -61.56 0.75
C LEU A 290 27.43 -60.60 0.72
N ASP A 291 27.26 -59.37 0.21
CA ASP A 291 28.31 -58.33 0.22
C ASP A 291 28.50 -57.71 1.62
N LYS A 292 27.39 -57.42 2.31
CA LYS A 292 27.37 -56.76 3.63
C LYS A 292 26.48 -57.52 4.62
N PRO A 293 26.95 -58.65 5.17
CA PRO A 293 26.23 -59.34 6.23
C PRO A 293 26.12 -58.45 7.47
N GLY A 294 24.96 -58.44 8.13
CA GLY A 294 24.69 -57.63 9.32
C GLY A 294 23.94 -56.32 9.05
N GLY A 295 23.75 -55.95 7.78
CA GLY A 295 23.11 -54.70 7.41
C GLY A 295 21.59 -54.69 7.57
N PHE A 296 21.01 -53.49 7.43
CA PHE A 296 19.58 -53.25 7.18
C PHE A 296 19.43 -52.38 5.93
N ALA A 297 18.50 -52.73 5.05
CA ALA A 297 18.22 -51.93 3.85
C ALA A 297 16.80 -52.16 3.32
N LEU A 298 16.33 -51.22 2.49
CA LEU A 298 15.22 -51.44 1.57
C LEU A 298 15.80 -52.00 0.26
N LYS A 299 15.41 -53.21 -0.12
CA LYS A 299 15.89 -53.92 -1.31
C LYS A 299 14.73 -54.61 -2.02
N ARG A 300 15.02 -55.28 -3.13
CA ARG A 300 14.07 -56.13 -3.84
C ARG A 300 14.32 -57.58 -3.50
N ASP A 301 13.26 -58.28 -3.16
CA ASP A 301 13.32 -59.70 -2.89
C ASP A 301 13.50 -60.54 -4.15
N TYR A 302 13.62 -61.86 -3.96
CA TYR A 302 13.77 -62.82 -5.04
C TYR A 302 12.54 -62.89 -5.99
N ALA A 303 11.41 -62.27 -5.62
CA ALA A 303 10.19 -62.15 -6.40
C ALA A 303 10.05 -60.75 -7.04
N GLY A 304 11.00 -59.84 -6.78
CA GLY A 304 11.04 -58.48 -7.31
C GLY A 304 10.26 -57.45 -6.50
N ALA A 305 9.65 -57.84 -5.36
CA ALA A 305 8.91 -56.94 -4.48
C ALA A 305 9.85 -56.16 -3.55
N GLU A 306 9.52 -54.91 -3.24
CA GLU A 306 10.30 -54.13 -2.27
C GLU A 306 10.09 -54.65 -0.85
N SER A 307 11.19 -54.93 -0.16
CA SER A 307 11.23 -55.51 1.17
C SER A 307 12.21 -54.75 2.06
N LEU A 308 11.84 -54.60 3.33
CA LEU A 308 12.80 -54.29 4.38
C LEU A 308 13.54 -55.58 4.73
N VAL A 309 14.86 -55.53 4.62
CA VAL A 309 15.71 -56.71 4.76
C VAL A 309 16.79 -56.50 5.82
N VAL A 310 17.00 -57.53 6.65
CA VAL A 310 18.14 -57.66 7.55
C VAL A 310 18.89 -58.95 7.21
N SER A 311 20.21 -58.89 7.22
CA SER A 311 21.07 -60.05 6.98
C SER A 311 21.94 -60.38 8.21
N ARG A 312 22.31 -61.66 8.35
CA ARG A 312 23.25 -62.15 9.37
C ARG A 312 24.10 -63.29 8.82
N ALA A 313 25.40 -63.24 9.04
CA ALA A 313 26.28 -64.36 8.72
C ALA A 313 26.06 -65.50 9.71
N VAL A 314 26.03 -66.74 9.22
CA VAL A 314 25.97 -67.96 10.04
C VAL A 314 27.39 -68.41 10.36
N ALA A 315 27.68 -68.71 11.63
CA ALA A 315 29.04 -68.96 12.09
C ALA A 315 29.66 -70.20 11.41
N ASN A 316 30.93 -70.10 11.00
CA ASN A 316 31.70 -71.19 10.37
C ASN A 316 31.06 -71.79 9.10
N THR A 317 30.21 -71.04 8.41
CA THR A 317 29.58 -71.45 7.15
C THR A 317 29.68 -70.34 6.10
N PRO A 318 29.53 -70.64 4.79
CA PRO A 318 29.36 -69.63 3.77
C PRO A 318 27.92 -69.08 3.69
N TRP A 319 27.06 -69.37 4.67
CA TRP A 319 25.65 -69.03 4.63
C TRP A 319 25.39 -67.66 5.23
N VAL A 320 24.49 -66.92 4.59
CA VAL A 320 23.90 -65.69 5.13
C VAL A 320 22.40 -65.92 5.30
N LEU A 321 21.92 -65.68 6.51
CA LEU A 321 20.50 -65.63 6.82
C LEU A 321 19.95 -64.27 6.44
N ILE A 322 18.80 -64.30 5.77
CA ILE A 322 18.05 -63.12 5.37
C ILE A 322 16.69 -63.19 6.06
N ARG A 323 16.33 -62.12 6.78
CA ARG A 323 14.97 -61.87 7.27
C ARG A 323 14.41 -60.69 6.52
N LYS A 324 13.24 -60.86 5.90
CA LYS A 324 12.53 -59.79 5.19
C LYS A 324 11.08 -59.64 5.62
N VAL A 325 10.53 -58.47 5.33
CA VAL A 325 9.10 -58.15 5.34
C VAL A 325 8.81 -57.20 4.17
N SER A 326 7.66 -57.31 3.52
CA SER A 326 7.34 -56.41 2.41
C SER A 326 7.22 -54.96 2.87
N ARG A 327 7.65 -54.01 2.03
CA ARG A 327 7.55 -52.57 2.30
C ARG A 327 6.09 -52.17 2.53
N GLU A 328 5.19 -52.71 1.72
CA GLU A 328 3.76 -52.43 1.79
C GLU A 328 3.19 -52.81 3.15
N GLU A 329 3.49 -54.00 3.68
CA GLU A 329 3.02 -54.40 5.00
C GLU A 329 3.70 -53.59 6.12
N ALA A 330 5.04 -53.45 6.05
CA ALA A 330 5.80 -52.83 7.12
C ALA A 330 5.47 -51.35 7.31
N LEU A 331 5.28 -50.63 6.20
CA LEU A 331 5.04 -49.20 6.21
C LEU A 331 3.58 -48.82 5.98
N ALA A 332 2.65 -49.76 5.80
CA ALA A 332 1.23 -49.46 5.56
C ALA A 332 0.64 -48.49 6.60
N ALA A 333 0.83 -48.77 7.89
CA ALA A 333 0.28 -47.92 8.96
C ALA A 333 0.90 -46.52 8.94
N THR A 334 2.22 -46.43 8.72
CA THR A 334 2.95 -45.17 8.61
C THR A 334 2.50 -44.38 7.38
N ASP A 335 2.48 -45.00 6.19
CA ASP A 335 2.07 -44.37 4.94
C ASP A 335 0.60 -43.89 5.01
N THR A 336 -0.30 -44.65 5.64
CA THR A 336 -1.70 -44.22 5.89
C THR A 336 -1.78 -43.03 6.83
N ARG A 337 -0.99 -43.01 7.91
CA ARG A 337 -0.94 -41.89 8.85
C ARG A 337 -0.37 -40.63 8.19
N LEU A 338 0.70 -40.78 7.40
CA LEU A 338 1.34 -39.67 6.69
C LEU A 338 0.41 -39.07 5.63
N THR A 339 -0.27 -39.91 4.84
CA THR A 339 -1.28 -39.44 3.87
C THR A 339 -2.47 -38.76 4.54
N THR A 340 -2.92 -39.26 5.70
CA THR A 340 -3.97 -38.62 6.50
C THR A 340 -3.54 -37.23 6.99
N ILE A 341 -2.34 -37.11 7.58
CA ILE A 341 -1.80 -35.82 8.05
C ILE A 341 -1.70 -34.83 6.89
N LEU A 342 -1.18 -35.26 5.74
CA LEU A 342 -1.03 -34.41 4.55
C LEU A 342 -2.40 -33.95 4.01
N THR A 343 -3.40 -34.85 3.99
CA THR A 343 -4.76 -34.54 3.55
C THR A 343 -5.42 -33.52 4.48
N VAL A 344 -5.33 -33.72 5.79
CA VAL A 344 -5.87 -32.78 6.79
C VAL A 344 -5.19 -31.42 6.67
N PHE A 345 -3.87 -31.39 6.46
CA PHE A 345 -3.11 -30.15 6.26
C PHE A 345 -3.56 -29.38 5.00
N LEU A 346 -3.74 -30.08 3.86
CA LEU A 346 -4.23 -29.46 2.63
C LEU A 346 -5.66 -28.91 2.78
N LEU A 347 -6.54 -29.64 3.46
CA LEU A 347 -7.89 -29.16 3.77
C LEU A 347 -7.87 -27.90 4.64
N PHE A 348 -7.04 -27.88 5.69
CA PHE A 348 -6.87 -26.71 6.54
C PHE A 348 -6.36 -25.50 5.76
N LEU A 349 -5.37 -25.69 4.88
CA LEU A 349 -4.85 -24.63 4.01
C LEU A 349 -5.92 -24.09 3.05
N GLY A 350 -6.77 -24.97 2.51
CA GLY A 350 -7.91 -24.60 1.68
C GLY A 350 -8.91 -23.72 2.42
N VAL A 351 -9.27 -24.10 3.66
CA VAL A 351 -10.16 -23.31 4.52
C VAL A 351 -9.58 -21.92 4.81
N VAL A 352 -8.32 -21.84 5.24
CA VAL A 352 -7.65 -20.57 5.53
C VAL A 352 -7.61 -19.66 4.29
N SER A 353 -7.31 -20.23 3.11
CA SER A 353 -7.31 -19.48 1.85
C SER A 353 -8.70 -18.95 1.48
N ALA A 354 -9.74 -19.77 1.66
CA ALA A 354 -11.13 -19.36 1.43
C ALA A 354 -11.57 -18.25 2.41
N THR A 355 -11.15 -18.32 3.68
CA THR A 355 -11.42 -17.27 4.67
C THR A 355 -10.74 -15.95 4.29
N ILE A 356 -9.47 -15.97 3.88
CA ILE A 356 -8.74 -14.78 3.43
C ILE A 356 -9.43 -14.17 2.20
N PHE A 357 -9.82 -15.01 1.24
CA PHE A 357 -10.55 -14.56 0.06
C PHE A 357 -11.91 -13.95 0.43
N GLY A 358 -12.64 -14.56 1.38
CA GLY A 358 -13.90 -14.06 1.91
C GLY A 358 -13.74 -12.68 2.55
N VAL A 359 -12.72 -12.49 3.40
CA VAL A 359 -12.41 -11.20 4.04
C VAL A 359 -12.00 -10.15 3.00
N TRP A 360 -11.16 -10.51 2.04
CA TRP A 360 -10.73 -9.61 0.96
C TRP A 360 -11.93 -9.17 0.11
N ARG A 361 -12.78 -10.12 -0.31
CA ARG A 361 -14.01 -9.86 -1.07
C ARG A 361 -14.96 -8.96 -0.28
N HIS A 362 -15.21 -9.25 0.99
CA HIS A 362 -16.08 -8.45 1.84
C HIS A 362 -15.56 -7.01 2.00
N GLY A 363 -14.27 -6.84 2.29
CA GLY A 363 -13.65 -5.52 2.38
C GLY A 363 -13.63 -4.76 1.04
N SER A 364 -13.49 -5.46 -0.09
CA SER A 364 -13.60 -4.83 -1.42
C SER A 364 -15.02 -4.34 -1.71
N SER A 365 -16.04 -5.09 -1.29
CA SER A 365 -17.45 -4.76 -1.50
C SER A 365 -17.89 -3.54 -0.67
N ILE A 366 -17.45 -3.45 0.58
CA ILE A 366 -17.76 -2.29 1.44
C ILE A 366 -17.17 -1.01 0.85
N ARG A 367 -15.91 -1.04 0.39
CA ARG A 367 -15.27 0.12 -0.24
C ARG A 367 -15.95 0.54 -1.55
N ALA A 368 -16.52 -0.40 -2.29
CA ALA A 368 -17.28 -0.10 -3.50
C ALA A 368 -18.61 0.60 -3.18
N LEU A 369 -19.32 0.13 -2.13
CA LEU A 369 -20.54 0.77 -1.63
C LEU A 369 -20.27 2.18 -1.08
N GLU A 370 -19.21 2.36 -0.32
CA GLU A 370 -18.83 3.65 0.27
C GLU A 370 -18.37 4.66 -0.81
N ALA A 371 -17.68 4.21 -1.85
CA ALA A 371 -17.35 5.05 -3.01
C ALA A 371 -18.61 5.48 -3.79
N ALA A 372 -19.58 4.58 -3.94
CA ALA A 372 -20.84 4.87 -4.61
C ALA A 372 -21.69 5.89 -3.81
N ASP A 373 -21.76 5.75 -2.49
CA ASP A 373 -22.50 6.70 -1.65
C ASP A 373 -21.82 8.06 -1.57
N ASN A 374 -20.49 8.11 -1.46
CA ASN A 374 -19.73 9.36 -1.54
C ASN A 374 -19.92 10.08 -2.89
N PHE A 375 -19.97 9.32 -3.99
CA PHE A 375 -20.25 9.89 -5.31
C PHE A 375 -21.67 10.47 -5.36
N ARG A 376 -22.67 9.74 -4.87
CA ARG A 376 -24.07 10.22 -4.76
C ARG A 376 -24.17 11.50 -3.94
N ILE A 377 -23.60 11.52 -2.73
CA ILE A 377 -23.60 12.70 -1.84
C ILE A 377 -22.89 13.89 -2.52
N SER A 378 -21.77 13.67 -3.21
CA SER A 378 -21.07 14.74 -3.91
C SER A 378 -21.91 15.32 -5.06
N SER A 379 -22.63 14.47 -5.79
CA SER A 379 -23.53 14.88 -6.88
C SER A 379 -24.72 15.68 -6.34
N GLU A 380 -25.35 15.21 -5.26
CA GLU A 380 -26.44 15.93 -4.60
C GLU A 380 -25.97 17.28 -4.06
N ARG A 381 -24.78 17.35 -3.43
CA ARG A 381 -24.18 18.61 -2.98
C ARG A 381 -23.89 19.57 -4.14
N PHE A 382 -23.36 19.07 -5.25
CA PHE A 382 -23.07 19.88 -6.43
C PHE A 382 -24.37 20.42 -7.05
N GLU A 383 -25.39 19.59 -7.19
CA GLU A 383 -26.70 20.00 -7.68
C GLU A 383 -27.34 21.07 -6.78
N ASN A 384 -27.31 20.85 -5.45
CA ASN A 384 -27.83 21.82 -4.48
C ASN A 384 -27.04 23.13 -4.48
N MET A 385 -25.70 23.07 -4.59
CA MET A 385 -24.86 24.27 -4.70
C MET A 385 -25.16 25.04 -5.98
N SER A 386 -25.33 24.35 -7.12
CA SER A 386 -25.67 24.99 -8.41
C SER A 386 -27.05 25.66 -8.36
N LYS A 387 -28.05 25.00 -7.75
CA LYS A 387 -29.38 25.60 -7.49
C LYS A 387 -29.29 26.83 -6.59
N PHE A 388 -28.53 26.74 -5.49
CA PHE A 388 -28.31 27.86 -4.57
C PHE A 388 -27.63 29.04 -5.27
N MET A 389 -26.56 28.80 -6.03
CA MET A 389 -25.86 29.86 -6.77
C MET A 389 -26.78 30.55 -7.78
N ARG A 390 -27.58 29.80 -8.55
CA ARG A 390 -28.58 30.39 -9.46
C ARG A 390 -29.61 31.25 -8.72
N LEU A 391 -30.11 30.77 -7.57
CA LEU A 391 -31.08 31.50 -6.75
C LEU A 391 -30.49 32.79 -6.18
N VAL A 392 -29.24 32.74 -5.71
CA VAL A 392 -28.51 33.92 -5.24
C VAL A 392 -28.29 34.91 -6.38
N THR A 393 -27.84 34.47 -7.55
CA THR A 393 -27.54 35.38 -8.66
C THR A 393 -28.79 35.94 -9.32
N ASN A 394 -29.88 35.17 -9.38
CA ASN A 394 -31.15 35.63 -9.98
C ASN A 394 -31.93 36.56 -9.05
N SER A 395 -31.72 36.47 -7.73
CA SER A 395 -32.34 37.38 -6.77
C SER A 395 -31.63 38.75 -6.69
N GLN A 396 -30.44 38.89 -7.28
CA GLN A 396 -29.81 40.20 -7.41
C GLN A 396 -30.52 41.03 -8.49
N PRO A 397 -30.69 42.35 -8.30
CA PRO A 397 -31.25 43.22 -9.33
C PRO A 397 -30.26 43.51 -10.48
N THR A 398 -28.98 43.24 -10.28
CA THR A 398 -27.89 43.57 -11.22
C THR A 398 -27.63 42.46 -12.25
N VAL A 399 -27.12 42.85 -13.42
CA VAL A 399 -26.72 41.91 -14.47
C VAL A 399 -25.40 41.25 -14.09
N ILE A 400 -25.42 39.92 -14.00
CA ILE A 400 -24.24 39.09 -13.70
C ILE A 400 -24.08 38.07 -14.82
N VAL A 401 -22.98 38.19 -15.55
CA VAL A 401 -22.68 37.33 -16.70
C VAL A 401 -21.22 36.90 -16.66
N ALA A 402 -20.93 35.69 -17.14
CA ALA A 402 -19.55 35.29 -17.40
C ALA A 402 -19.35 35.00 -18.88
N VAL A 403 -18.19 35.36 -19.39
CA VAL A 403 -17.78 35.10 -20.77
C VAL A 403 -16.42 34.40 -20.81
N ASP A 404 -16.18 33.59 -21.83
CA ASP A 404 -14.85 33.03 -22.09
C ASP A 404 -13.90 34.06 -22.73
N GLY A 405 -12.64 33.64 -22.97
CA GLY A 405 -11.64 34.48 -23.64
C GLY A 405 -12.01 34.91 -25.08
N GLU A 406 -13.00 34.28 -25.71
CA GLU A 406 -13.54 34.66 -27.02
C GLU A 406 -14.81 35.52 -26.90
N THR A 407 -15.15 35.99 -25.69
CA THR A 407 -16.33 36.79 -25.37
C THR A 407 -17.67 36.07 -25.57
N LYS A 408 -17.69 34.74 -25.46
CA LYS A 408 -18.94 33.95 -25.50
C LYS A 408 -19.50 33.73 -24.10
N TYR A 409 -20.80 33.84 -23.92
CA TYR A 409 -21.44 33.64 -22.62
C TYR A 409 -21.29 32.20 -22.11
N THR A 410 -20.71 32.06 -20.92
CA THR A 410 -20.60 30.81 -20.14
C THR A 410 -21.47 30.82 -18.89
N PHE A 411 -22.04 31.98 -18.54
CA PHE A 411 -23.00 32.14 -17.46
C PHE A 411 -23.81 33.43 -17.67
N ALA A 412 -25.08 33.41 -17.29
CA ALA A 412 -25.92 34.60 -17.19
C ALA A 412 -26.99 34.39 -16.11
N ASN A 413 -27.30 35.43 -15.36
CA ASN A 413 -28.41 35.45 -14.41
C ASN A 413 -29.72 35.96 -15.06
N GLU A 414 -30.82 35.87 -14.32
CA GLU A 414 -32.14 36.29 -14.79
C GLU A 414 -32.23 37.79 -15.17
N PRO A 415 -31.66 38.74 -14.40
CA PRO A 415 -31.54 40.14 -14.85
C PRO A 415 -30.90 40.30 -16.24
N ALA A 416 -29.82 39.57 -16.54
CA ALA A 416 -29.17 39.64 -17.86
C ALA A 416 -30.10 39.23 -19.01
N ALA A 417 -30.92 38.20 -18.78
CA ALA A 417 -31.91 37.74 -19.73
C ALA A 417 -33.05 38.74 -19.93
N ARG A 418 -33.50 39.39 -18.85
CA ARG A 418 -34.54 40.43 -18.92
C ARG A 418 -34.07 41.66 -19.68
N GLU A 419 -32.84 42.13 -19.42
CA GLU A 419 -32.29 43.32 -20.07
C GLU A 419 -32.00 43.09 -21.55
N SER A 420 -31.43 41.93 -21.91
CA SER A 420 -31.16 41.61 -23.32
C SER A 420 -32.39 41.15 -24.11
N GLY A 421 -33.49 40.79 -23.43
CA GLY A 421 -34.66 40.16 -24.04
C GLY A 421 -34.43 38.72 -24.55
N ILE A 422 -33.29 38.10 -24.21
CA ILE A 422 -32.91 36.75 -24.64
C ILE A 422 -32.97 35.79 -23.44
N GLN A 423 -33.58 34.61 -23.61
CA GLN A 423 -33.60 33.58 -22.57
C GLN A 423 -32.18 33.11 -22.23
N ILE A 424 -31.90 32.84 -20.93
CA ILE A 424 -30.56 32.42 -20.46
C ILE A 424 -30.01 31.24 -21.29
N ALA A 425 -30.84 30.24 -21.58
CA ALA A 425 -30.44 29.06 -22.35
C ALA A 425 -29.97 29.42 -23.77
N ASP A 426 -30.57 30.45 -24.38
CA ASP A 426 -30.22 30.94 -25.71
C ASP A 426 -29.08 31.95 -25.70
N MET A 427 -28.67 32.47 -24.54
CA MET A 427 -27.48 33.31 -24.40
C MET A 427 -26.20 32.47 -24.42
N MET A 428 -26.24 31.27 -23.84
CA MET A 428 -25.07 30.39 -23.68
C MET A 428 -24.38 30.10 -25.03
N GLY A 429 -23.09 30.42 -25.11
CA GLY A 429 -22.28 30.23 -26.33
C GLY A 429 -22.43 31.32 -27.40
N LYS A 430 -23.40 32.24 -27.28
CA LYS A 430 -23.43 33.45 -28.12
C LYS A 430 -22.35 34.43 -27.71
N THR A 431 -21.90 35.24 -28.65
CA THR A 431 -20.95 36.34 -28.38
C THR A 431 -21.64 37.54 -27.73
N MET A 432 -20.90 38.36 -26.98
CA MET A 432 -21.44 39.61 -26.41
C MET A 432 -22.14 40.48 -27.46
N ALA A 433 -21.55 40.62 -28.65
CA ALA A 433 -22.12 41.44 -29.73
C ALA A 433 -23.51 40.96 -30.19
N GLN A 434 -23.79 39.66 -30.11
CA GLN A 434 -25.09 39.08 -30.48
C GLN A 434 -26.16 39.27 -29.40
N VAL A 435 -25.78 39.62 -28.17
CA VAL A 435 -26.70 39.73 -27.02
C VAL A 435 -26.95 41.17 -26.61
N ILE A 436 -25.89 42.00 -26.55
CA ILE A 436 -25.96 43.40 -26.09
C ILE A 436 -25.65 44.42 -27.19
N GLY A 437 -25.53 43.96 -28.44
CA GLY A 437 -25.19 44.81 -29.59
C GLY A 437 -23.70 45.15 -29.71
N PRO A 438 -23.24 45.57 -30.91
CA PRO A 438 -21.81 45.71 -31.21
C PRO A 438 -21.12 46.84 -30.44
N ILE A 439 -21.82 47.94 -30.16
CA ILE A 439 -21.25 49.12 -29.50
C ILE A 439 -20.92 48.81 -28.03
N LYS A 440 -21.92 48.38 -27.24
CA LYS A 440 -21.75 47.98 -25.85
C LYS A 440 -20.77 46.81 -25.72
N ALA A 441 -20.85 45.83 -26.61
CA ALA A 441 -19.94 44.68 -26.62
C ALA A 441 -18.48 45.08 -26.87
N GLN A 442 -18.21 46.00 -27.81
CA GLN A 442 -16.84 46.42 -28.10
C GLN A 442 -16.21 47.14 -26.90
N ALA A 443 -16.95 48.03 -26.23
CA ALA A 443 -16.49 48.73 -25.05
C ALA A 443 -16.11 47.76 -23.91
N LEU A 444 -16.96 46.76 -23.65
CA LEU A 444 -16.70 45.75 -22.61
C LEU A 444 -15.59 44.76 -23.02
N ALA A 445 -15.48 44.43 -24.32
CA ALA A 445 -14.47 43.49 -24.83
C ALA A 445 -13.04 44.00 -24.66
N GLU A 446 -12.80 45.30 -24.86
CA GLU A 446 -11.47 45.88 -24.67
C GLU A 446 -11.03 45.86 -23.20
N ILE A 447 -11.95 46.13 -22.27
CA ILE A 447 -11.69 45.99 -20.83
C ILE A 447 -11.44 44.53 -20.48
N ASN A 448 -12.25 43.62 -21.02
CA ASN A 448 -12.11 42.19 -20.81
C ASN A 448 -10.72 41.68 -21.20
N LYS A 449 -10.21 42.10 -22.35
CA LYS A 449 -8.85 41.77 -22.79
C LYS A 449 -7.78 42.29 -21.83
N ALA A 450 -7.91 43.53 -21.35
CA ALA A 450 -6.98 44.09 -20.37
C ALA A 450 -7.02 43.32 -19.04
N VAL A 451 -8.21 42.99 -18.55
CA VAL A 451 -8.42 42.23 -17.30
C VAL A 451 -7.87 40.80 -17.39
N LEU A 452 -8.03 40.12 -18.51
CA LEU A 452 -7.43 38.79 -18.71
C LEU A 452 -5.91 38.83 -18.82
N ARG A 453 -5.35 39.89 -19.41
CA ARG A 453 -3.89 40.09 -19.51
C ARG A 453 -3.28 40.36 -18.14
N ASP A 454 -3.88 41.27 -17.38
CA ASP A 454 -3.31 41.77 -16.12
C ASP A 454 -3.76 40.91 -14.92
N PHE A 455 -4.82 40.12 -15.08
CA PHE A 455 -5.44 39.23 -14.08
C PHE A 455 -5.85 39.95 -12.79
N GLU A 456 -6.23 41.22 -12.90
CA GLU A 456 -6.70 42.06 -11.80
C GLU A 456 -8.15 42.49 -11.98
N ARG A 457 -8.88 42.61 -10.86
CA ARG A 457 -10.25 43.15 -10.86
C ARG A 457 -10.22 44.61 -11.29
N GLN A 458 -11.06 44.97 -12.27
CA GLN A 458 -11.22 46.35 -12.71
C GLN A 458 -12.67 46.83 -12.61
N GLU A 459 -12.85 48.13 -12.39
CA GLU A 459 -14.14 48.80 -12.28
C GLU A 459 -14.15 50.03 -13.19
N HIS A 460 -15.22 50.19 -13.99
CA HIS A 460 -15.33 51.23 -15.01
C HIS A 460 -16.72 51.85 -15.01
N LEU A 461 -16.79 53.14 -15.38
CA LEU A 461 -18.05 53.87 -15.62
C LEU A 461 -18.21 54.10 -17.12
N HIS A 462 -19.34 53.68 -17.65
CA HIS A 462 -19.68 53.81 -19.06
C HIS A 462 -20.86 54.75 -19.22
N TYR A 463 -20.76 55.62 -20.21
CA TYR A 463 -21.83 56.52 -20.61
C TYR A 463 -22.29 56.06 -21.98
N PHE A 464 -23.47 55.45 -22.02
CA PHE A 464 -24.12 55.03 -23.26
C PHE A 464 -25.28 55.98 -23.55
N GLU A 465 -25.58 56.16 -24.83
CA GLU A 465 -26.85 56.76 -25.22
C GLU A 465 -27.95 55.73 -24.94
N ALA A 466 -29.01 56.14 -24.25
CA ALA A 466 -30.11 55.25 -23.94
C ALA A 466 -30.82 54.85 -25.23
N ASP A 467 -31.18 53.58 -25.36
CA ASP A 467 -31.83 53.03 -26.56
C ASP A 467 -33.19 53.71 -26.88
N ASP A 468 -33.81 54.37 -25.87
CA ASP A 468 -35.09 55.10 -25.96
C ASP A 468 -34.92 56.64 -26.02
N SER A 469 -33.74 57.16 -26.37
CA SER A 469 -33.51 58.61 -26.45
C SER A 469 -34.43 59.27 -27.49
N PRO A 470 -35.13 60.38 -27.17
CA PRO A 470 -36.00 61.06 -28.13
C PRO A 470 -35.21 61.60 -29.34
N GLU A 471 -35.73 61.40 -30.57
CA GLU A 471 -35.08 61.87 -31.82
C GLU A 471 -34.91 63.41 -31.88
N GLU A 472 -35.72 64.15 -31.11
CA GLU A 472 -35.55 65.59 -30.87
C GLU A 472 -35.50 65.87 -29.35
N GLY A 473 -34.33 66.25 -28.82
CA GLY A 473 -34.12 66.56 -27.41
C GLY A 473 -32.66 66.41 -26.95
N GLU A 474 -32.37 66.64 -25.67
CA GLU A 474 -31.09 66.23 -25.08
C GLU A 474 -31.07 64.70 -24.98
N PRO A 475 -30.01 64.02 -25.50
CA PRO A 475 -29.93 62.57 -25.45
C PRO A 475 -29.92 62.08 -24.01
N GLU A 476 -30.76 61.09 -23.74
CA GLU A 476 -30.85 60.50 -22.43
C GLU A 476 -29.64 59.59 -22.21
N ILE A 477 -28.73 59.98 -21.32
CA ILE A 477 -27.50 59.22 -21.06
C ILE A 477 -27.80 58.12 -20.05
N GLN A 478 -27.51 56.88 -20.45
CA GLN A 478 -27.43 55.71 -19.58
C GLN A 478 -26.03 55.62 -18.95
N VAL A 479 -25.95 55.51 -17.63
CA VAL A 479 -24.69 55.37 -16.89
C VAL A 479 -24.59 53.96 -16.34
N VAL A 480 -23.73 53.13 -16.94
CA VAL A 480 -23.52 51.74 -16.52
C VAL A 480 -22.18 51.63 -15.81
N LYS A 481 -22.20 51.15 -14.57
CA LYS A 481 -21.01 50.75 -13.83
C LYS A 481 -20.72 49.28 -14.12
N SER A 482 -19.54 48.99 -14.66
CA SER A 482 -19.10 47.62 -14.93
C SER A 482 -17.96 47.19 -14.01
N VAL A 483 -18.05 45.98 -13.46
CA VAL A 483 -16.98 45.33 -12.69
C VAL A 483 -16.58 44.05 -13.41
N HIS A 484 -15.29 43.89 -13.68
CA HIS A 484 -14.74 42.77 -14.43
C HIS A 484 -13.77 41.98 -13.54
N ILE A 485 -14.04 40.68 -13.38
CA ILE A 485 -13.31 39.79 -12.48
C ILE A 485 -12.78 38.59 -13.27
N PRO A 486 -11.46 38.35 -13.32
CA PRO A 486 -10.90 37.25 -14.10
C PRO A 486 -11.15 35.90 -13.41
N LEU A 487 -11.57 34.92 -14.21
CA LEU A 487 -11.79 33.52 -13.80
C LEU A 487 -10.64 32.67 -14.31
N ARG A 488 -10.03 31.88 -13.43
CA ARG A 488 -8.99 30.92 -13.82
C ARG A 488 -9.61 29.78 -14.62
N GLY A 489 -8.98 29.41 -15.72
CA GLY A 489 -9.33 28.22 -16.47
C GLY A 489 -8.86 26.93 -15.78
N ASP A 490 -9.46 25.82 -16.16
CA ASP A 490 -9.05 24.45 -15.85
C ASP A 490 -8.97 23.65 -17.17
N ARG A 491 -8.61 22.37 -17.13
CA ARG A 491 -8.43 21.49 -18.28
C ARG A 491 -9.60 21.53 -19.28
N ASP A 492 -10.82 21.65 -18.78
CA ASP A 492 -12.04 21.59 -19.58
C ASP A 492 -12.65 22.96 -19.89
N TYR A 493 -12.19 24.04 -19.24
CA TYR A 493 -12.75 25.38 -19.38
C TYR A 493 -11.63 26.44 -19.47
N PRO A 494 -11.51 27.18 -20.59
CA PRO A 494 -10.52 28.22 -20.72
C PRO A 494 -10.76 29.38 -19.74
N PRO A 495 -9.75 30.23 -19.48
CA PRO A 495 -9.93 31.44 -18.68
C PRO A 495 -11.07 32.31 -19.21
N GLY A 496 -11.81 32.90 -18.29
CA GLY A 496 -12.98 33.71 -18.59
C GLY A 496 -13.06 34.93 -17.68
N ILE A 497 -14.16 35.66 -17.77
CA ILE A 497 -14.38 36.88 -17.00
C ILE A 497 -15.81 36.90 -16.50
N LEU A 498 -15.97 37.13 -15.21
CA LEU A 498 -17.26 37.47 -14.60
C LEU A 498 -17.43 38.99 -14.67
N MET A 499 -18.52 39.44 -15.29
CA MET A 499 -18.90 40.84 -15.37
C MET A 499 -20.15 41.08 -14.53
N ILE A 500 -20.12 42.16 -13.75
CA ILE A 500 -21.28 42.70 -13.05
C ILE A 500 -21.57 44.07 -13.67
N LEU A 501 -22.75 44.23 -14.27
CA LEU A 501 -23.19 45.46 -14.91
C LEU A 501 -24.35 46.04 -14.10
N ASP A 502 -24.20 47.28 -13.65
CA ASP A 502 -25.15 47.97 -12.80
C ASP A 502 -25.53 49.30 -13.45
N ASP A 503 -26.82 49.48 -13.75
CA ASP A 503 -27.34 50.74 -14.30
C ASP A 503 -27.59 51.72 -13.16
N ILE A 504 -26.76 52.76 -13.09
CA ILE A 504 -26.81 53.80 -12.05
C ILE A 504 -27.36 55.13 -12.60
N SER A 505 -28.06 55.09 -13.74
CA SER A 505 -28.63 56.27 -14.38
C SER A 505 -29.57 57.04 -13.46
N GLU A 506 -30.51 56.35 -12.80
CA GLU A 506 -31.45 56.97 -11.87
C GLU A 506 -30.74 57.59 -10.67
N LEU A 507 -29.82 56.85 -10.05
CA LEU A 507 -29.06 57.32 -8.89
C LEU A 507 -28.26 58.60 -9.21
N THR A 508 -27.61 58.64 -10.37
CA THR A 508 -26.84 59.81 -10.80
C THR A 508 -27.75 61.01 -11.11
N ARG A 509 -28.94 60.79 -11.67
CA ARG A 509 -29.95 61.84 -11.90
C ARG A 509 -30.51 62.39 -10.60
N GLU A 510 -30.89 61.53 -9.65
CA GLU A 510 -31.38 61.93 -8.33
C GLU A 510 -30.35 62.77 -7.58
N ARG A 511 -29.09 62.33 -7.57
CA ARG A 511 -28.00 63.10 -6.97
C ARG A 511 -27.88 64.50 -7.56
N ARG A 512 -27.87 64.61 -8.89
CA ARG A 512 -27.83 65.92 -9.59
C ARG A 512 -29.04 66.79 -9.27
N LYS A 513 -30.24 66.19 -9.15
CA LYS A 513 -31.47 66.91 -8.79
C LYS A 513 -31.41 67.45 -7.36
N ASN A 514 -30.95 66.63 -6.41
CA ASN A 514 -30.78 67.02 -5.01
C ASN A 514 -29.75 68.15 -4.85
N GLU A 515 -28.62 68.07 -5.56
CA GLU A 515 -27.61 69.14 -5.57
C GLU A 515 -28.17 70.47 -6.10
N LYS A 516 -28.95 70.44 -7.20
CA LYS A 516 -29.64 71.63 -7.73
C LYS A 516 -30.67 72.19 -6.74
N MET A 517 -31.46 71.32 -6.11
CA MET A 517 -32.46 71.72 -5.11
C MET A 517 -31.83 72.39 -3.90
N LEU A 518 -30.74 71.82 -3.36
CA LEU A 518 -30.02 72.40 -2.22
C LEU A 518 -29.49 73.80 -2.54
N ARG A 519 -28.88 74.00 -3.71
CA ARG A 519 -28.41 75.32 -4.16
C ARG A 519 -29.55 76.34 -4.25
N SER A 520 -30.67 75.96 -4.86
CA SER A 520 -31.85 76.85 -4.97
C SER A 520 -32.42 77.25 -3.60
N LEU A 521 -32.38 76.36 -2.61
CA LEU A 521 -32.82 76.67 -1.24
C LEU A 521 -31.85 77.65 -0.54
N ILE A 522 -30.54 77.46 -0.70
CA ILE A 522 -29.51 78.37 -0.19
C ILE A 522 -29.73 79.78 -0.77
N ASP A 523 -29.87 79.90 -2.10
CA ASP A 523 -30.09 81.19 -2.76
C ASP A 523 -31.35 81.90 -2.25
N THR A 524 -32.42 81.13 -1.99
CA THR A 524 -33.67 81.66 -1.42
C THR A 524 -33.46 82.20 0.00
N LEU A 525 -32.78 81.46 0.88
CA LEU A 525 -32.49 81.89 2.24
C LEU A 525 -31.65 83.17 2.27
N VAL A 526 -30.63 83.25 1.41
CA VAL A 526 -29.78 84.43 1.27
C VAL A 526 -30.60 85.65 0.83
N SER A 527 -31.45 85.49 -0.18
CA SER A 527 -32.36 86.55 -0.64
C SER A 527 -33.27 87.09 0.47
N VAL A 528 -33.78 86.23 1.37
CA VAL A 528 -34.65 86.66 2.48
C VAL A 528 -33.89 87.54 3.47
N VAL A 529 -32.66 87.17 3.80
CA VAL A 529 -31.81 87.91 4.75
C VAL A 529 -31.38 89.25 4.17
N ASP A 530 -30.92 89.25 2.91
CA ASP A 530 -30.43 90.44 2.21
C ASP A 530 -31.54 91.51 2.08
N ARG A 531 -32.83 91.12 2.00
CA ARG A 531 -33.97 92.09 1.97
C ARG A 531 -34.20 92.85 3.28
N ARG A 532 -33.70 92.38 4.43
CA ARG A 532 -33.83 93.10 5.72
C ARG A 532 -32.77 94.17 5.94
N ASP A 533 -31.72 94.19 5.12
CA ASP A 533 -30.64 95.17 5.18
C ASP A 533 -30.40 95.73 3.76
N PRO A 534 -31.07 96.84 3.39
CA PRO A 534 -30.96 97.44 2.05
C PRO A 534 -29.51 97.80 1.66
N PHE A 535 -28.65 98.08 2.65
CA PHE A 535 -27.23 98.42 2.46
C PHE A 535 -26.30 97.19 2.48
N SER A 536 -26.85 95.98 2.65
CA SER A 536 -26.16 94.71 2.45
C SER A 536 -26.80 93.85 1.37
N ALA A 537 -27.74 94.38 0.57
CA ALA A 537 -28.29 93.68 -0.57
C ALA A 537 -27.16 93.22 -1.52
N ASN A 538 -27.12 91.92 -1.82
CA ASN A 538 -26.07 91.25 -2.61
C ASN A 538 -24.69 91.17 -1.92
N HIS A 539 -24.52 91.60 -0.66
CA HIS A 539 -23.23 91.52 0.03
C HIS A 539 -22.73 90.07 0.10
N SER A 540 -23.62 89.14 0.47
CA SER A 540 -23.28 87.71 0.62
C SER A 540 -22.85 87.11 -0.73
N THR A 541 -23.56 87.46 -1.81
CA THR A 541 -23.22 87.08 -3.19
C THR A 541 -21.86 87.64 -3.63
N ARG A 542 -21.60 88.94 -3.36
CA ARG A 542 -20.32 89.58 -3.66
C ARG A 542 -19.17 88.93 -2.89
N VAL A 543 -19.39 88.57 -1.63
CA VAL A 543 -18.36 87.88 -0.83
C VAL A 543 -18.11 86.47 -1.34
N SER A 544 -19.15 85.71 -1.69
CA SER A 544 -19.02 84.40 -2.38
C SER A 544 -18.20 84.52 -3.67
N GLU A 545 -18.46 85.55 -4.49
CA GLU A 545 -17.69 85.78 -5.72
C GLU A 545 -16.21 86.08 -5.43
N VAL A 546 -15.94 86.98 -4.48
CA VAL A 546 -14.58 87.37 -4.12
C VAL A 546 -13.82 86.19 -3.51
N VAL A 547 -14.45 85.43 -2.60
CA VAL A 547 -13.78 84.29 -1.95
C VAL A 547 -13.48 83.16 -2.93
N LYS A 548 -14.34 82.90 -3.93
CA LYS A 548 -14.03 81.98 -5.05
C LYS A 548 -12.80 82.41 -5.83
N CYS A 549 -12.69 83.71 -6.12
CA CYS A 549 -11.55 84.24 -6.86
C CYS A 549 -10.26 84.10 -6.04
N ILE A 550 -10.31 84.42 -4.74
CA ILE A 550 -9.18 84.19 -3.82
C ILE A 550 -8.82 82.70 -3.76
N ALA A 551 -9.80 81.81 -3.59
CA ALA A 551 -9.58 80.37 -3.51
C ALA A 551 -8.92 79.83 -4.78
N LYS A 552 -9.38 80.27 -5.95
CA LYS A 552 -8.79 79.89 -7.25
C LYS A 552 -7.36 80.39 -7.41
N GLU A 553 -7.08 81.65 -7.07
CA GLU A 553 -5.70 82.21 -7.11
C GLU A 553 -4.77 81.50 -6.12
N MET A 554 -5.32 80.95 -5.03
CA MET A 554 -4.57 80.15 -4.06
C MET A 554 -4.44 78.67 -4.44
N GLY A 555 -5.01 78.21 -5.56
CA GLY A 555 -4.98 76.80 -5.98
C GLY A 555 -5.76 75.86 -5.06
N ALA A 556 -6.91 76.30 -4.55
CA ALA A 556 -7.82 75.48 -3.76
C ALA A 556 -8.47 74.36 -4.59
N ASP A 557 -8.74 73.20 -3.98
CA ASP A 557 -9.44 72.10 -4.65
C ASP A 557 -10.97 72.36 -4.80
N ASP A 558 -11.67 71.50 -5.53
CA ASP A 558 -13.10 71.66 -5.79
C ASP A 558 -13.95 71.68 -4.52
N LEU A 559 -13.55 70.95 -3.47
CA LEU A 559 -14.26 70.89 -2.19
C LEU A 559 -14.05 72.17 -1.39
N GLU A 560 -12.81 72.67 -1.32
CA GLU A 560 -12.45 73.93 -0.68
C GLU A 560 -13.16 75.11 -1.36
N MET A 561 -13.20 75.15 -2.69
CA MET A 561 -13.91 76.18 -3.46
C MET A 561 -15.43 76.16 -3.18
N LYS A 562 -16.05 74.98 -3.20
CA LYS A 562 -17.48 74.81 -2.85
C LYS A 562 -17.76 75.21 -1.39
N THR A 563 -16.87 74.86 -0.47
CA THR A 563 -17.00 75.19 0.96
C THR A 563 -16.95 76.70 1.17
N ALA A 564 -15.95 77.37 0.59
CA ALA A 564 -15.78 78.81 0.68
C ALA A 564 -16.94 79.57 0.03
N ASP A 565 -17.42 79.11 -1.13
CA ASP A 565 -18.62 79.63 -1.79
C ASP A 565 -19.85 79.59 -0.88
N THR A 566 -20.17 78.40 -0.38
CA THR A 566 -21.36 78.14 0.42
C THR A 566 -21.31 78.92 1.74
N ALA A 567 -20.13 78.96 2.39
CA ALA A 567 -19.91 79.77 3.58
C ALA A 567 -20.02 81.29 3.29
N GLY A 568 -19.52 81.73 2.13
CA GLY A 568 -19.69 83.08 1.56
C GLY A 568 -21.14 83.53 1.52
N SER A 569 -21.98 82.69 0.93
CA SER A 569 -23.40 82.95 0.78
C SER A 569 -24.13 82.98 2.12
N LEU A 570 -23.78 82.07 3.04
CA LEU A 570 -24.54 81.86 4.29
C LEU A 570 -24.07 82.68 5.51
N MET A 571 -22.88 83.31 5.47
CA MET A 571 -22.29 83.97 6.66
C MET A 571 -23.18 85.02 7.33
N ASN A 572 -24.05 85.68 6.56
CA ASN A 572 -24.89 86.76 7.04
C ASN A 572 -26.25 86.28 7.54
N LEU A 573 -26.55 84.98 7.47
CA LEU A 573 -27.86 84.43 7.85
C LEU A 573 -28.28 84.83 9.27
N GLY A 574 -27.33 84.93 10.20
CA GLY A 574 -27.58 85.36 11.58
C GLY A 574 -28.00 86.83 11.73
N LYS A 575 -27.87 87.66 10.69
CA LYS A 575 -28.40 89.04 10.68
C LYS A 575 -29.92 89.08 10.84
N ILE A 576 -30.63 87.98 10.58
CA ILE A 576 -32.08 87.87 10.81
C ILE A 576 -32.47 88.16 12.28
N PHE A 577 -31.57 87.92 13.23
CA PHE A 577 -31.81 88.20 14.65
C PHE A 577 -31.38 89.60 15.09
N ILE A 578 -30.86 90.42 14.18
CA ILE A 578 -30.44 91.80 14.47
C ILE A 578 -31.64 92.74 14.28
N PRO A 579 -31.96 93.62 15.25
CA PRO A 579 -33.05 94.57 15.11
C PRO A 579 -32.90 95.45 13.84
N PRO A 580 -33.99 95.70 13.08
CA PRO A 580 -33.91 96.52 11.87
C PRO A 580 -33.30 97.90 12.11
N ASP A 581 -33.63 98.53 13.25
CA ASP A 581 -33.12 99.86 13.64
C ASP A 581 -31.59 99.90 13.81
N VAL A 582 -30.95 98.76 14.10
CA VAL A 582 -29.49 98.63 14.18
C VAL A 582 -28.89 98.43 12.78
N LEU A 583 -29.59 97.72 11.88
CA LEU A 583 -29.14 97.47 10.51
C LEU A 583 -29.22 98.72 9.63
N THR A 584 -30.22 99.57 9.83
CA THR A 584 -30.48 100.76 8.98
C THR A 584 -29.99 102.08 9.59
N LYS A 585 -29.30 102.04 10.73
CA LYS A 585 -28.84 103.24 11.45
C LYS A 585 -27.84 104.06 10.62
N THR A 586 -28.17 105.33 10.37
CA THR A 586 -27.34 106.28 9.59
C THR A 586 -26.27 106.99 10.42
N VAL A 587 -26.32 106.86 11.76
CA VAL A 587 -25.35 107.40 12.70
C VAL A 587 -24.42 106.28 13.19
N ASN A 588 -23.20 106.63 13.63
CA ASN A 588 -22.24 105.68 14.18
C ASN A 588 -22.87 104.76 15.24
N LEU A 589 -22.75 103.45 15.01
CA LEU A 589 -23.17 102.40 15.96
C LEU A 589 -22.40 102.49 17.28
N SER A 590 -23.08 102.21 18.39
CA SER A 590 -22.48 102.07 19.72
C SER A 590 -21.52 100.86 19.77
N ALA A 591 -20.67 100.78 20.80
CA ALA A 591 -19.76 99.64 20.95
C ALA A 591 -20.51 98.30 21.08
N GLU A 592 -21.66 98.30 21.76
CA GLU A 592 -22.53 97.14 21.93
C GLU A 592 -23.20 96.74 20.61
N GLU A 593 -23.72 97.72 19.85
CA GLU A 593 -24.33 97.50 18.53
C GLU A 593 -23.31 96.95 17.52
N LYS A 594 -22.07 97.47 17.52
CA LYS A 594 -20.97 96.96 16.68
C LYS A 594 -20.61 95.52 17.05
N LYS A 595 -20.55 95.21 18.34
CA LYS A 595 -20.26 93.85 18.82
C LYS A 595 -21.35 92.88 18.39
N LEU A 596 -22.61 93.27 18.57
CA LEU A 596 -23.78 92.48 18.20
C LEU A 596 -23.82 92.18 16.68
N LEU A 597 -23.61 93.21 15.85
CA LEU A 597 -23.54 93.05 14.39
C LEU A 597 -22.37 92.16 13.96
N PHE A 598 -21.19 92.34 14.56
CA PHE A 598 -20.02 91.52 14.28
C PHE A 598 -20.24 90.05 14.68
N SER A 599 -20.87 89.77 15.82
CA SER A 599 -21.17 88.40 16.28
C SER A 599 -22.26 87.67 15.48
N SER A 600 -22.94 88.34 14.53
CA SER A 600 -24.02 87.70 13.75
C SER A 600 -23.58 86.49 12.93
N HIS A 601 -22.30 86.38 12.56
CA HIS A 601 -21.77 85.18 11.88
C HIS A 601 -21.74 83.94 12.78
N LEU A 602 -21.54 84.10 14.10
CA LEU A 602 -21.62 82.98 15.04
C LEU A 602 -23.06 82.48 15.14
N ILE A 603 -24.04 83.40 15.15
CA ILE A 603 -25.47 83.05 15.08
C ILE A 603 -25.79 82.33 13.76
N ALA A 604 -25.18 82.73 12.65
CA ALA A 604 -25.31 82.04 11.37
C ALA A 604 -24.76 80.60 11.45
N ALA A 605 -23.59 80.42 12.07
CA ALA A 605 -23.02 79.09 12.29
C ALA A 605 -23.91 78.22 13.20
N ASP A 606 -24.44 78.78 14.29
CA ASP A 606 -25.34 78.07 15.22
C ASP A 606 -26.65 77.66 14.54
N LEU A 607 -27.22 78.52 13.69
CA LEU A 607 -28.44 78.19 12.94
C LEU A 607 -28.23 77.05 11.92
N LEU A 608 -27.00 76.88 11.44
CA LEU A 608 -26.62 75.90 10.44
C LEU A 608 -26.03 74.61 11.02
N GLU A 609 -25.85 74.50 12.34
CA GLU A 609 -25.18 73.38 13.00
C GLU A 609 -25.82 72.01 12.69
N GLY A 610 -27.14 71.97 12.46
CA GLY A 610 -27.87 70.76 12.09
C GLY A 610 -27.85 70.40 10.59
N VAL A 611 -27.24 71.21 9.73
CA VAL A 611 -27.23 71.01 8.28
C VAL A 611 -25.91 70.36 7.83
N ILE A 612 -26.01 69.24 7.12
CA ILE A 612 -24.86 68.51 6.60
C ILE A 612 -24.48 69.09 5.23
N PHE A 613 -23.28 69.67 5.13
CA PHE A 613 -22.73 70.22 3.88
C PHE A 613 -21.58 69.35 3.34
N GLU A 614 -21.35 69.43 2.03
CA GLU A 614 -20.07 68.99 1.44
C GLU A 614 -18.96 69.94 1.90
N GLY A 615 -18.14 69.49 2.87
CA GLY A 615 -17.03 70.26 3.43
C GLY A 615 -17.39 71.05 4.70
N PRO A 616 -16.40 71.67 5.38
CA PRO A 616 -16.57 72.29 6.69
C PRO A 616 -17.20 73.69 6.61
N VAL A 617 -18.39 73.83 6.02
CA VAL A 617 -19.07 75.12 5.79
C VAL A 617 -19.39 75.85 7.10
N VAL A 618 -20.01 75.16 8.07
CA VAL A 618 -20.41 75.76 9.35
C VAL A 618 -19.18 76.24 10.13
N GLU A 619 -18.14 75.41 10.18
CA GLU A 619 -16.89 75.77 10.86
C GLU A 619 -16.16 76.91 10.15
N THR A 620 -16.23 76.95 8.80
CA THR A 620 -15.70 78.06 8.01
C THR A 620 -16.37 79.38 8.38
N ILE A 621 -17.70 79.40 8.55
CA ILE A 621 -18.44 80.58 9.00
C ILE A 621 -18.05 80.91 10.44
N ARG A 622 -18.01 79.92 11.34
CA ARG A 622 -17.71 80.12 12.76
C ARG A 622 -16.33 80.76 12.99
N GLN A 623 -15.33 80.35 12.22
CA GLN A 623 -13.96 80.84 12.34
C GLN A 623 -13.67 82.12 11.53
N MET A 624 -14.63 82.63 10.73
CA MET A 624 -14.36 83.79 9.87
C MET A 624 -14.06 85.08 10.65
N GLY A 625 -14.46 85.14 11.93
CA GLY A 625 -14.22 86.25 12.84
C GLY A 625 -12.85 86.20 13.53
N GLU A 626 -12.08 85.13 13.35
CA GLU A 626 -10.75 84.98 13.94
C GLU A 626 -9.72 85.98 13.38
N THR A 627 -8.65 86.19 14.14
CA THR A 627 -7.51 87.02 13.71
C THR A 627 -6.26 86.17 13.63
N TRP A 628 -5.41 86.43 12.64
CA TRP A 628 -4.17 85.68 12.42
C TRP A 628 -3.28 85.59 13.68
N ASP A 629 -3.28 86.62 14.52
CA ASP A 629 -2.50 86.68 15.77
C ASP A 629 -3.12 85.95 16.98
N GLY A 630 -4.32 85.36 16.85
CA GLY A 630 -4.98 84.57 17.90
C GLY A 630 -5.81 85.39 18.89
N LYS A 631 -6.14 86.65 18.58
CA LYS A 631 -6.98 87.53 19.41
C LYS A 631 -8.47 87.50 19.01
N GLY A 632 -8.85 86.54 18.16
CA GLY A 632 -10.21 86.33 17.72
C GLY A 632 -11.12 85.72 18.79
N PRO A 633 -12.43 85.58 18.51
CA PRO A 633 -13.43 85.07 19.46
C PRO A 633 -13.14 83.68 20.05
N LEU A 634 -12.53 82.79 19.28
CA LEU A 634 -12.20 81.41 19.64
C LEU A 634 -10.71 81.23 20.00
N GLY A 635 -9.88 82.24 19.74
CA GLY A 635 -8.46 82.24 20.07
C GLY A 635 -7.58 81.39 19.15
N LEU A 636 -8.06 81.07 17.94
CA LEU A 636 -7.31 80.27 16.97
C LEU A 636 -6.23 81.13 16.30
N LYS A 637 -5.03 80.57 16.09
CA LYS A 637 -3.89 81.34 15.56
C LYS A 637 -3.34 80.76 14.26
N GLY A 638 -3.04 81.64 13.30
CA GLY A 638 -2.36 81.29 12.06
C GLY A 638 -3.08 80.20 11.25
N GLU A 639 -2.40 79.06 11.05
CA GLU A 639 -2.88 77.92 10.26
C GLU A 639 -3.87 77.02 11.04
N GLU A 640 -4.12 77.27 12.34
CA GLU A 640 -5.22 76.64 13.09
C GLU A 640 -6.60 77.09 12.57
N ILE A 641 -6.66 78.27 11.95
CA ILE A 641 -7.84 78.80 11.29
C ILE A 641 -7.97 78.11 9.92
N LEU A 642 -9.15 77.54 9.66
CA LEU A 642 -9.47 76.90 8.39
C LEU A 642 -9.08 77.80 7.22
N ARG A 643 -8.43 77.21 6.22
CA ARG A 643 -7.96 77.91 5.02
C ARG A 643 -9.11 78.64 4.32
N THR A 644 -10.27 78.00 4.23
CA THR A 644 -11.52 78.59 3.74
C THR A 644 -11.99 79.79 4.58
N ALA A 645 -11.87 79.73 5.91
CA ALA A 645 -12.25 80.82 6.81
C ALA A 645 -11.32 82.03 6.68
N ARG A 646 -10.01 81.79 6.50
CA ARG A 646 -9.02 82.84 6.24
C ARG A 646 -9.28 83.58 4.94
N MET A 647 -9.66 82.87 3.87
CA MET A 647 -10.08 83.48 2.61
C MET A 647 -11.35 84.30 2.80
N LEU A 648 -12.33 83.73 3.52
CA LEU A 648 -13.63 84.33 3.78
C LEU A 648 -13.53 85.64 4.57
N ALA A 649 -12.67 85.67 5.59
CA ALA A 649 -12.43 86.86 6.42
C ALA A 649 -11.91 88.04 5.58
N VAL A 650 -10.96 87.78 4.67
CA VAL A 650 -10.42 88.78 3.75
C VAL A 650 -11.48 89.23 2.74
N ALA A 651 -12.20 88.30 2.13
CA ALA A 651 -13.27 88.60 1.18
C ALA A 651 -14.37 89.48 1.81
N ASN A 652 -14.84 89.12 3.01
CA ASN A 652 -15.86 89.88 3.74
C ASN A 652 -15.38 91.28 4.12
N ALA A 653 -14.13 91.43 4.56
CA ALA A 653 -13.55 92.72 4.89
C ALA A 653 -13.41 93.62 3.65
N PHE A 654 -12.93 93.05 2.54
CA PHE A 654 -12.80 93.74 1.27
C PHE A 654 -14.16 94.27 0.79
N VAL A 655 -15.14 93.38 0.59
CA VAL A 655 -16.49 93.75 0.15
C VAL A 655 -17.10 94.77 1.10
N GLY A 656 -16.90 94.58 2.41
CA GLY A 656 -17.40 95.50 3.42
C GLY A 656 -16.83 96.91 3.32
N MET A 657 -15.55 97.08 2.98
CA MET A 657 -14.88 98.37 2.83
C MET A 657 -15.24 99.09 1.53
N VAL A 658 -15.29 98.35 0.43
CA VAL A 658 -15.56 98.90 -0.91
C VAL A 658 -17.04 99.06 -1.21
N SER A 659 -17.94 98.49 -0.41
CA SER A 659 -19.37 98.76 -0.51
C SER A 659 -19.77 99.97 0.35
N PRO A 660 -20.73 100.80 -0.10
CA PRO A 660 -21.30 101.85 0.73
C PRO A 660 -22.10 101.27 1.90
N ARG A 661 -22.17 101.99 3.03
CA ARG A 661 -22.91 101.61 4.24
C ARG A 661 -23.81 102.77 4.67
N ALA A 662 -24.84 102.50 5.48
CA ALA A 662 -25.78 103.53 5.95
C ALA A 662 -25.12 104.77 6.59
N TYR A 663 -23.95 104.60 7.22
CA TYR A 663 -23.21 105.66 7.92
C TYR A 663 -21.91 106.11 7.21
N ARG A 664 -21.53 105.53 6.05
CA ARG A 664 -20.32 105.91 5.30
C ARG A 664 -20.35 105.53 3.82
N ASP A 665 -19.66 106.30 2.99
CA ASP A 665 -19.45 105.94 1.57
C ASP A 665 -18.45 104.79 1.38
N ALA A 666 -18.45 104.23 0.15
CA ALA A 666 -17.51 103.22 -0.31
C ALA A 666 -16.07 103.74 -0.35
N MET A 667 -15.11 102.95 0.15
CA MET A 667 -13.68 103.27 0.01
C MET A 667 -13.19 103.00 -1.41
N THR A 668 -12.11 103.67 -1.83
CA THR A 668 -11.42 103.30 -3.09
C THR A 668 -10.69 101.96 -2.92
N PHE A 669 -10.47 101.24 -4.02
CA PHE A 669 -9.76 99.96 -3.99
C PHE A 669 -8.35 100.11 -3.43
N GLU A 670 -7.63 101.17 -3.80
CA GLU A 670 -6.26 101.45 -3.35
C GLU A 670 -6.23 101.67 -1.83
N LYS A 671 -7.22 102.41 -1.30
CA LYS A 671 -7.31 102.66 0.14
C LYS A 671 -7.62 101.36 0.89
N CYS A 672 -8.55 100.55 0.38
CA CYS A 672 -8.89 99.24 0.91
C CYS A 672 -7.67 98.29 0.93
N CYS A 673 -6.95 98.17 -0.20
CA CYS A 673 -5.73 97.39 -0.29
C CYS A 673 -4.66 97.85 0.71
N SER A 674 -4.48 99.17 0.89
CA SER A 674 -3.53 99.70 1.88
C SER A 674 -3.87 99.27 3.31
N ILE A 675 -5.16 99.21 3.66
CA ILE A 675 -5.65 98.79 4.98
C ILE A 675 -5.42 97.29 5.17
N LEU A 676 -5.76 96.47 4.17
CA LEU A 676 -5.56 95.01 4.23
C LEU A 676 -4.08 94.65 4.31
N LEU A 677 -3.22 95.31 3.54
CA LEU A 677 -1.76 95.14 3.60
C LEU A 677 -1.21 95.49 4.99
N GLY A 678 -1.68 96.59 5.59
CA GLY A 678 -1.29 97.00 6.94
C GLY A 678 -1.76 96.06 8.05
N GLN A 679 -2.70 95.16 7.77
CA GLN A 679 -3.26 94.19 8.72
C GLN A 679 -2.84 92.73 8.40
N MET A 680 -1.90 92.53 7.47
CA MET A 680 -1.32 91.21 7.21
C MET A 680 -0.60 90.66 8.44
N GLU A 681 -0.69 89.35 8.64
CA GLU A 681 -0.04 88.60 9.73
C GLU A 681 -0.38 89.09 11.15
N THR A 682 -1.36 89.99 11.27
CA THR A 682 -1.95 90.45 12.53
C THR A 682 -3.42 90.09 12.54
N ARG A 683 -4.20 90.61 11.59
CA ARG A 683 -5.61 90.27 11.43
C ARG A 683 -5.85 89.23 10.34
N TYR A 684 -5.19 89.38 9.20
CA TYR A 684 -5.47 88.58 8.01
C TYR A 684 -4.27 87.73 7.58
N ASP A 685 -4.56 86.57 6.99
CA ASP A 685 -3.55 85.73 6.34
C ASP A 685 -2.93 86.46 5.14
N ARG A 686 -1.59 86.51 5.11
CA ARG A 686 -0.81 87.07 4.02
C ARG A 686 -1.17 86.43 2.67
N LYS A 687 -1.40 85.12 2.62
CA LYS A 687 -1.70 84.40 1.36
C LYS A 687 -3.02 84.88 0.77
N SER A 688 -4.06 84.98 1.60
CA SER A 688 -5.39 85.45 1.19
C SER A 688 -5.39 86.92 0.74
N VAL A 689 -4.67 87.79 1.46
CA VAL A 689 -4.54 89.21 1.07
C VAL A 689 -3.77 89.35 -0.25
N THR A 690 -2.67 88.62 -0.42
CA THR A 690 -1.87 88.65 -1.65
C THR A 690 -2.67 88.15 -2.85
N ALA A 691 -3.44 87.07 -2.68
CA ALA A 691 -4.30 86.52 -3.73
C ALA A 691 -5.38 87.51 -4.17
N LEU A 692 -6.03 88.21 -3.23
CA LEU A 692 -7.00 89.26 -3.54
C LEU A 692 -6.37 90.41 -4.34
N ILE A 693 -5.21 90.91 -3.91
CA ILE A 693 -4.52 92.02 -4.57
C ILE A 693 -4.07 91.61 -5.97
N ASN A 694 -3.52 90.40 -6.12
CA ASN A 694 -3.15 89.86 -7.43
C ASN A 694 -4.35 89.82 -8.38
N PHE A 695 -5.51 89.39 -7.90
CA PHE A 695 -6.73 89.39 -8.72
C PHE A 695 -7.17 90.80 -9.12
N LEU A 696 -7.10 91.76 -8.20
CA LEU A 696 -7.47 93.16 -8.46
C LEU A 696 -6.56 93.82 -9.50
N GLU A 697 -5.24 93.69 -9.36
CA GLU A 697 -4.25 94.38 -10.19
C GLU A 697 -3.96 93.65 -11.52
N ASN A 698 -3.90 92.31 -11.51
CA ASN A 698 -3.39 91.52 -12.64
C ASN A 698 -4.46 90.68 -13.37
N ARG A 699 -5.69 90.56 -12.84
CA ARG A 699 -6.79 89.75 -13.43
C ARG A 699 -8.03 90.57 -13.78
N GLY A 700 -7.91 91.90 -13.84
CA GLY A 700 -9.02 92.80 -14.17
C GLY A 700 -10.07 92.95 -13.06
N GLY A 701 -9.73 92.59 -11.81
CA GLY A 701 -10.67 92.63 -10.70
C GLY A 701 -11.21 94.02 -10.38
N MET A 702 -10.42 95.08 -10.57
CA MET A 702 -10.87 96.47 -10.35
C MET A 702 -11.99 96.89 -11.31
N GLU A 703 -11.92 96.48 -12.58
CA GLU A 703 -12.99 96.74 -13.57
C GLU A 703 -14.21 95.87 -13.27
N ARG A 704 -13.98 94.56 -13.04
CA ARG A 704 -15.05 93.58 -12.76
C ARG A 704 -15.90 93.97 -11.56
N TRP A 705 -15.28 94.46 -10.48
CA TRP A 705 -15.97 94.78 -9.22
C TRP A 705 -16.20 96.28 -9.01
N ALA A 706 -16.00 97.13 -10.02
CA ALA A 706 -16.25 98.57 -9.93
C ALA A 706 -17.67 98.88 -9.39
N HIS A 707 -18.65 98.10 -9.85
CA HIS A 707 -20.05 98.18 -9.43
C HIS A 707 -20.30 97.90 -7.94
N PHE A 708 -19.35 97.31 -7.20
CA PHE A 708 -19.51 97.11 -5.74
C PHE A 708 -19.59 98.43 -4.98
N ARG A 709 -19.02 99.51 -5.54
CA ARG A 709 -18.91 100.84 -4.93
C ARG A 709 -20.12 101.72 -5.18
N GLU A 710 -21.05 101.30 -6.03
CA GLU A 710 -22.27 102.03 -6.35
C GLU A 710 -23.25 101.97 -5.17
N LYS A 711 -23.95 103.09 -4.91
CA LYS A 711 -25.01 103.12 -3.89
C LYS A 711 -26.22 102.32 -4.38
N PRO A 712 -26.96 101.65 -3.47
CA PRO A 712 -28.26 101.10 -3.83
C PRO A 712 -29.14 102.23 -4.41
N ASP A 713 -29.82 101.99 -5.53
CA ASP A 713 -30.81 102.92 -6.07
C ASP A 713 -31.85 103.21 -4.98
N GLU A 714 -32.17 104.48 -4.70
CA GLU A 714 -33.18 104.90 -3.70
C GLU A 714 -34.64 104.51 -4.08
N LEU A 715 -34.83 103.54 -4.99
CA LEU A 715 -36.13 103.14 -5.53
C LEU A 715 -36.26 101.61 -5.66
N ALA A 716 -36.69 100.99 -4.57
CA ALA A 716 -37.56 99.82 -4.57
C ALA A 716 -38.21 99.67 -3.18
N ALA A 717 -39.13 100.61 -2.88
CA ALA A 717 -40.19 100.39 -1.91
C ALA A 717 -41.29 99.51 -2.54
#